data_AF-D1AH46-F1
#
_entry.id   AF-D1AH46-F1
#
_cell.length_a   1.000
_cell.length_b   1.000
_cell.length_c   1.000
_cell.angle_alpha   90.00
_cell.angle_beta   90.00
_cell.angle_gamma   90.00
#
_symmetry.space_group_name_H-M   'P 1'
#
loop_
_entity.id
_entity.type
_entity.pdbx_description
1 polymer ?
#
loop_
_entity_poly.entity_id
_entity_poly.type
_entity_poly.pdbx_seq_one_letter_code
_entity_poly.pdbx_strand_id
1 'polypeptide(L)'
;MWENMRKEEAKFETRFISNLGTQEKNNDYFGYVQLDNYAIWAVADGFDEEEGADVAARIAVEAAVEYFMLTPGFNTKILKEITEYAHSKVVEKQEENERFSLMHTSLLIVISNYHSILWANVGNTRLYHLRDGFIFFQTKDDSISQLLVNDEALDIRDIKQHRQRNDLTQAVGDYIKVKPNISKNPVILQEGDILLMTTMGAWENLDESEIETELSKIDNRQQWLKSLENKIMATSRKEVENYTLVSVVAEQLASPEKIKKNKKPLIIKIIIISAVLLIILLSMSLWSMKKRSNIEKTALGYQKQAEESIVKKDFNNSLDELNLAIGEYDKLHIKSRGIIGFFKGAKGKNRDTDGKINEIKLRIEQTEKLQKAFQDINDGNQLYNSGDYEQASRKYQSAKFTLEQNTYKRDELNTDDILTILNSRIDATPKLMEAKSLEKNGDEAMARSDFATAKSKYDDAINIYLTNGKADYVINLERKMEGISEQQQTAYNGALLTENRADMLSASNPDSSRETYYEARRMYQLLGDKVKTGEVDNKIQEINARQLADLQTANNLIQEGLSLLNSGNPVMAIANFNKAKLIYNKLGDSGNSRSTDEYIKQAHTFVKIEDHTKQLEQQSKEELAVKQQEIDKKNAAIAEEMRKAEERNQKIILAGDLKNKGDELAFAERYIESIDKYEEAKKLYTELDLKGETEYLEYKIKRNEGYLYELQGDQAYKAKKWIDAEQKYKMSADSFDKAGDISEEVKSRVEKKLAKATRKVNKRWWQFWK
;
A
#
# COMPACT_ATOMS: atom_id res chain seq x y z
N MET A 1 55.44 4.51 -113.61
CA MET A 1 56.17 3.29 -113.18
C MET A 1 55.21 2.15 -113.36
N TRP A 2 55.49 1.27 -114.30
CA TRP A 2 54.75 0.03 -114.48
C TRP A 2 55.00 -0.78 -113.21
N GLU A 3 53.97 -1.04 -112.39
CA GLU A 3 54.11 -2.00 -111.29
C GLU A 3 54.37 -3.37 -111.95
N ASN A 4 55.55 -3.95 -111.72
CA ASN A 4 55.83 -5.31 -112.17
C ASN A 4 54.73 -6.24 -111.65
N MET A 5 54.18 -7.06 -112.53
CA MET A 5 53.15 -8.02 -112.16
C MET A 5 53.78 -9.09 -111.27
N ARG A 6 53.15 -9.44 -110.15
CA ARG A 6 53.76 -10.37 -109.18
C ARG A 6 54.05 -11.75 -109.79
N LYS A 7 53.28 -12.16 -110.80
CA LYS A 7 53.53 -13.36 -111.61
C LYS A 7 54.85 -13.33 -112.37
N GLU A 8 55.35 -12.16 -112.74
CA GLU A 8 56.66 -12.02 -113.42
C GLU A 8 57.83 -12.13 -112.43
N GLU A 9 57.60 -11.85 -111.14
CA GLU A 9 58.59 -12.01 -110.06
C GLU A 9 58.62 -13.45 -109.50
N ALA A 10 57.65 -14.28 -109.84
CA ALA A 10 57.44 -15.58 -109.25
C ALA A 10 57.35 -16.69 -110.31
N LYS A 11 57.71 -17.92 -109.91
CA LYS A 11 57.61 -19.08 -110.79
C LYS A 11 56.94 -20.23 -110.05
N PHE A 12 55.69 -20.50 -110.43
CA PHE A 12 54.87 -21.57 -109.87
C PHE A 12 54.63 -22.63 -110.95
N GLU A 13 55.24 -23.80 -110.78
CA GLU A 13 55.06 -24.93 -111.69
C GLU A 13 53.93 -25.83 -111.21
N THR A 14 52.91 -26.02 -112.04
CA THR A 14 51.79 -26.93 -111.76
C THR A 14 51.91 -28.20 -112.60
N ARG A 15 51.79 -29.35 -111.95
CA ARG A 15 51.70 -30.68 -112.57
C ARG A 15 50.58 -31.45 -111.90
N PHE A 16 49.86 -32.27 -112.66
CA PHE A 16 48.81 -33.11 -112.10
C PHE A 16 48.67 -34.44 -112.81
N ILE A 17 48.09 -35.41 -112.12
CA ILE A 17 47.62 -36.69 -112.64
C ILE A 17 46.20 -36.86 -112.12
N SER A 18 45.25 -37.21 -112.98
CA SER A 18 43.88 -37.55 -112.60
C SER A 18 43.46 -38.81 -113.33
N ASN A 19 42.94 -39.79 -112.61
CA ASN A 19 42.65 -41.12 -113.13
C ASN A 19 41.39 -41.69 -112.47
N LEU A 20 40.63 -42.49 -113.23
CA LEU A 20 39.40 -43.14 -112.77
C LEU A 20 39.66 -44.30 -111.79
N GLY A 21 40.91 -44.78 -111.67
CA GLY A 21 41.22 -45.94 -110.83
C GLY A 21 40.61 -47.22 -111.41
N THR A 22 39.79 -47.91 -110.62
CA THR A 22 38.99 -49.06 -111.08
C THR A 22 37.53 -48.71 -111.40
N GLN A 23 37.13 -47.45 -111.22
CA GLN A 23 35.75 -47.00 -111.42
C GLN A 23 35.39 -46.81 -112.90
N GLU A 24 34.10 -46.81 -113.24
CA GLU A 24 33.66 -46.64 -114.64
C GLU A 24 33.84 -45.20 -115.17
N LYS A 25 33.88 -44.23 -114.25
CA LYS A 25 33.96 -42.80 -114.56
C LYS A 25 34.90 -42.11 -113.58
N ASN A 26 35.51 -41.00 -114.03
CA ASN A 26 36.26 -40.11 -113.16
C ASN A 26 35.36 -38.98 -112.67
N ASN A 27 35.08 -38.96 -111.37
CA ASN A 27 34.27 -37.96 -110.68
C ASN A 27 35.12 -36.85 -110.05
N ASP A 28 36.45 -36.91 -110.18
CA ASP A 28 37.32 -35.82 -109.78
C ASP A 28 37.38 -34.71 -110.84
N TYR A 29 37.63 -33.48 -110.40
CA TYR A 29 37.95 -32.38 -111.32
C TYR A 29 39.01 -31.45 -110.73
N PHE A 30 39.91 -30.96 -111.59
CA PHE A 30 40.96 -30.02 -111.21
C PHE A 30 41.02 -28.86 -112.20
N GLY A 31 41.14 -27.64 -111.67
CA GLY A 31 41.25 -26.41 -112.45
C GLY A 31 42.12 -25.39 -111.73
N TYR A 32 42.80 -24.55 -112.51
CA TYR A 32 43.61 -23.48 -111.96
C TYR A 32 43.74 -22.31 -112.94
N VAL A 33 44.01 -21.12 -112.40
CA VAL A 33 44.40 -19.95 -113.18
C VAL A 33 45.46 -19.15 -112.44
N GLN A 34 46.49 -18.72 -113.17
CA GLN A 34 47.55 -17.85 -112.67
C GLN A 34 47.38 -16.46 -113.31
N LEU A 35 46.79 -15.53 -112.58
CA LEU A 35 46.59 -14.12 -112.97
C LEU A 35 47.84 -13.29 -112.62
N ASP A 36 47.87 -12.04 -113.04
CA ASP A 36 49.05 -11.15 -112.91
C ASP A 36 49.54 -11.00 -111.47
N ASN A 37 48.62 -10.92 -110.50
CA ASN A 37 48.95 -10.67 -109.09
C ASN A 37 48.56 -11.79 -108.14
N TYR A 38 47.72 -12.72 -108.60
CA TYR A 38 47.21 -13.80 -107.79
C TYR A 38 47.04 -15.08 -108.60
N ALA A 39 46.99 -16.22 -107.93
CA ALA A 39 46.69 -17.51 -108.54
C ALA A 39 45.65 -18.25 -107.70
N ILE A 40 44.89 -19.12 -108.35
CA ILE A 40 43.96 -20.07 -107.71
C ILE A 40 44.19 -21.46 -108.30
N TRP A 41 44.17 -22.46 -107.43
CA TRP A 41 44.05 -23.87 -107.75
C TRP A 41 42.86 -24.42 -106.99
N ALA A 42 42.01 -25.18 -107.68
CA ALA A 42 40.87 -25.83 -107.08
C ALA A 42 40.81 -27.29 -107.54
N VAL A 43 40.65 -28.20 -106.59
CA VAL A 43 40.43 -29.62 -106.85
C VAL A 43 39.18 -30.07 -106.11
N ALA A 44 38.39 -30.91 -106.78
CA ALA A 44 37.16 -31.45 -106.25
C ALA A 44 37.10 -32.96 -106.49
N ASP A 45 36.39 -33.63 -105.60
CA ASP A 45 36.14 -35.07 -105.58
C ASP A 45 34.63 -35.25 -105.40
N GLY A 46 33.96 -35.65 -106.49
CA GLY A 46 32.52 -35.84 -106.53
C GLY A 46 32.13 -37.18 -105.88
N PHE A 47 31.14 -37.16 -104.99
CA PHE A 47 30.73 -38.36 -104.26
C PHE A 47 30.10 -39.39 -105.21
N ASP A 48 30.73 -40.55 -105.31
CA ASP A 48 30.55 -41.55 -106.36
C ASP A 48 29.24 -42.34 -106.30
N GLU A 49 28.59 -42.41 -105.14
CA GLU A 49 27.30 -43.10 -104.97
C GLU A 49 26.12 -42.35 -105.62
N GLU A 50 26.28 -41.06 -105.99
CA GLU A 50 25.20 -40.20 -106.48
C GLU A 50 25.29 -39.91 -107.99
N GLU A 51 24.14 -39.91 -108.68
CA GLU A 51 24.08 -39.53 -110.09
C GLU A 51 24.45 -38.03 -110.24
N GLY A 52 25.50 -37.75 -111.02
CA GLY A 52 26.00 -36.39 -111.25
C GLY A 52 27.24 -35.99 -110.45
N ALA A 53 27.90 -36.92 -109.77
CA ALA A 53 29.16 -36.68 -109.04
C ALA A 53 30.22 -35.89 -109.84
N ASP A 54 30.54 -36.33 -111.06
CA ASP A 54 31.46 -35.64 -111.98
C ASP A 54 30.98 -34.22 -112.36
N VAL A 55 29.66 -34.05 -112.46
CA VAL A 55 29.03 -32.76 -112.78
C VAL A 55 29.17 -31.81 -111.60
N ALA A 56 28.96 -32.30 -110.37
CA ALA A 56 29.15 -31.53 -109.14
C ALA A 56 30.60 -31.05 -109.01
N ALA A 57 31.57 -31.96 -109.13
CA ALA A 57 33.00 -31.64 -109.03
C ALA A 57 33.43 -30.61 -110.09
N ARG A 58 33.02 -30.81 -111.34
CA ARG A 58 33.30 -29.87 -112.43
C ARG A 58 32.71 -28.49 -112.17
N ILE A 59 31.42 -28.41 -111.81
CA ILE A 59 30.74 -27.13 -111.54
C ILE A 59 31.40 -26.41 -110.36
N ALA A 60 31.72 -27.12 -109.28
CA ALA A 60 32.33 -26.52 -108.10
C ALA A 60 33.68 -25.86 -108.42
N VAL A 61 34.55 -26.55 -109.18
CA VAL A 61 35.85 -26.03 -109.60
C VAL A 61 35.72 -24.90 -110.63
N GLU A 62 34.86 -25.06 -111.65
CA GLU A 62 34.63 -24.03 -112.67
C GLU A 62 34.09 -22.74 -112.03
N ALA A 63 33.11 -22.85 -111.13
CA ALA A 63 32.54 -21.72 -110.40
C ALA A 63 33.59 -21.06 -109.48
N ALA A 64 34.46 -21.87 -108.84
CA ALA A 64 35.52 -21.33 -108.00
C ALA A 64 36.52 -20.49 -108.81
N VAL A 65 36.95 -21.01 -109.96
CA VAL A 65 37.85 -20.31 -110.89
C VAL A 65 37.18 -19.07 -111.48
N GLU A 66 35.91 -19.18 -111.91
CA GLU A 66 35.13 -18.08 -112.46
C GLU A 66 35.02 -16.91 -111.46
N TYR A 67 34.59 -17.19 -110.23
CA TYR A 67 34.43 -16.17 -109.19
C TYR A 67 35.77 -15.46 -108.92
N PHE A 68 36.86 -16.21 -108.84
CA PHE A 68 38.18 -15.66 -108.62
C PHE A 68 38.69 -14.81 -109.80
N MET A 69 38.39 -15.20 -111.03
CA MET A 69 38.73 -14.39 -112.21
C MET A 69 37.97 -13.05 -112.23
N LEU A 70 36.72 -13.04 -111.78
CA LEU A 70 35.91 -11.82 -111.69
C LEU A 70 36.29 -10.95 -110.48
N THR A 71 36.72 -11.55 -109.39
CA THR A 71 37.03 -10.87 -108.12
C THR A 71 38.39 -11.30 -107.54
N PRO A 72 39.50 -11.10 -108.27
CA PRO A 72 40.80 -11.58 -107.84
C PRO A 72 41.27 -10.85 -106.58
N GLY A 73 41.75 -11.62 -105.60
CA GLY A 73 42.34 -11.05 -104.41
C GLY A 73 42.79 -12.10 -103.41
N PHE A 74 43.50 -11.63 -102.38
CA PHE A 74 44.16 -12.48 -101.39
C PHE A 74 43.73 -12.12 -99.97
N ASN A 75 42.59 -12.68 -99.52
CA ASN A 75 42.13 -12.60 -98.15
C ASN A 75 41.10 -13.71 -97.86
N THR A 76 40.85 -13.99 -96.58
CA THR A 76 39.95 -15.06 -96.14
C THR A 76 38.49 -14.81 -96.52
N LYS A 77 38.07 -13.56 -96.73
CA LYS A 77 36.72 -13.21 -97.16
C LYS A 77 36.48 -13.68 -98.60
N ILE A 78 37.44 -13.45 -99.50
CA ILE A 78 37.36 -13.93 -100.89
C ILE A 78 37.26 -15.45 -100.95
N LEU A 79 38.07 -16.19 -100.18
CA LEU A 79 37.95 -17.66 -100.12
C LEU A 79 36.57 -18.16 -99.70
N LYS A 80 35.98 -17.49 -98.70
CA LYS A 80 34.63 -17.80 -98.26
C LYS A 80 33.61 -17.53 -99.37
N GLU A 81 33.72 -16.39 -100.03
CA GLU A 81 32.81 -16.00 -101.12
C GLU A 81 32.94 -16.94 -102.33
N ILE A 82 34.16 -17.35 -102.71
CA ILE A 82 34.40 -18.36 -103.76
C ILE A 82 33.71 -19.69 -103.40
N THR A 83 33.88 -20.14 -102.15
CA THR A 83 33.30 -21.43 -101.72
C THR A 83 31.78 -21.37 -101.64
N GLU A 84 31.21 -20.27 -101.12
CA GLU A 84 29.76 -20.05 -101.08
C GLU A 84 29.18 -19.95 -102.51
N TYR A 85 29.91 -19.34 -103.44
CA TYR A 85 29.51 -19.27 -104.84
C TYR A 85 29.52 -20.65 -105.51
N ALA A 86 30.61 -21.41 -105.36
CA ALA A 86 30.70 -22.78 -105.87
C ALA A 86 29.55 -23.67 -105.33
N HIS A 87 29.26 -23.58 -104.03
CA HIS A 87 28.11 -24.24 -103.42
C HIS A 87 26.79 -23.83 -104.05
N SER A 88 26.54 -22.52 -104.23
CA SER A 88 25.31 -22.06 -104.85
C SER A 88 25.13 -22.55 -106.29
N LYS A 89 26.23 -22.70 -107.05
CA LYS A 89 26.19 -23.20 -108.44
C LYS A 89 25.92 -24.70 -108.54
N VAL A 90 26.43 -25.49 -107.60
CA VAL A 90 26.06 -26.91 -107.50
C VAL A 90 24.59 -27.04 -107.11
N VAL A 91 24.12 -26.29 -106.12
CA VAL A 91 22.71 -26.31 -105.68
C VAL A 91 21.75 -25.85 -106.78
N GLU A 92 22.07 -24.78 -107.52
CA GLU A 92 21.30 -24.33 -108.69
C GLU A 92 21.12 -25.47 -109.70
N LYS A 93 22.18 -26.28 -109.91
CA LYS A 93 22.12 -27.41 -110.83
C LYS A 93 21.31 -28.60 -110.32
N GLN A 94 21.31 -28.85 -109.01
CA GLN A 94 20.45 -29.84 -108.36
C GLN A 94 18.96 -29.48 -108.54
N GLU A 95 18.63 -28.19 -108.45
CA GLU A 95 17.25 -27.68 -108.63
C GLU A 95 16.78 -27.73 -110.09
N GLU A 96 17.70 -27.55 -111.06
CA GLU A 96 17.38 -27.61 -112.49
C GLU A 96 17.06 -29.02 -113.02
N ASN A 97 17.67 -30.06 -112.42
CA ASN A 97 17.56 -31.43 -112.91
C ASN A 97 17.41 -32.41 -111.74
N GLU A 98 16.21 -32.98 -111.59
CA GLU A 98 15.86 -33.91 -110.51
C GLU A 98 16.82 -35.12 -110.41
N ARG A 99 17.42 -35.55 -111.53
CA ARG A 99 18.43 -36.62 -111.55
C ARG A 99 19.70 -36.29 -110.78
N PHE A 100 20.01 -35.02 -110.62
CA PHE A 100 21.19 -34.54 -109.92
C PHE A 100 20.86 -34.01 -108.54
N SER A 101 19.64 -34.21 -108.03
CA SER A 101 19.14 -33.58 -106.80
C SER A 101 19.96 -33.91 -105.53
N LEU A 102 20.75 -34.97 -105.57
CA LEU A 102 21.62 -35.41 -104.46
C LEU A 102 23.11 -35.26 -104.77
N MET A 103 23.50 -34.73 -105.93
CA MET A 103 24.93 -34.64 -106.30
C MET A 103 25.67 -33.71 -105.35
N HIS A 104 26.82 -34.14 -104.82
CA HIS A 104 27.64 -33.31 -103.95
C HIS A 104 29.12 -33.64 -104.15
N THR A 105 29.99 -32.74 -103.72
CA THR A 105 31.42 -32.85 -103.97
C THR A 105 32.24 -32.25 -102.82
N SER A 106 33.36 -32.88 -102.49
CA SER A 106 34.43 -32.22 -101.73
C SER A 106 35.10 -31.15 -102.61
N LEU A 107 35.57 -30.07 -102.01
CA LEU A 107 36.23 -28.97 -102.70
C LEU A 107 37.36 -28.37 -101.85
N LEU A 108 38.57 -28.37 -102.42
CA LEU A 108 39.74 -27.72 -101.88
C LEU A 108 40.17 -26.59 -102.81
N ILE A 109 40.34 -25.40 -102.26
CA ILE A 109 40.74 -24.18 -102.96
C ILE A 109 42.01 -23.65 -102.32
N VAL A 110 43.02 -23.38 -103.13
CA VAL A 110 44.25 -22.68 -102.73
C VAL A 110 44.37 -21.42 -103.57
N ILE A 111 44.42 -20.25 -102.91
CA ILE A 111 44.75 -18.98 -103.56
C ILE A 111 46.13 -18.51 -103.13
N SER A 112 46.86 -17.85 -104.01
CA SER A 112 48.18 -17.29 -103.73
C SER A 112 48.29 -15.86 -104.24
N ASN A 113 49.07 -15.03 -103.54
CA ASN A 113 49.60 -13.76 -104.06
C ASN A 113 51.06 -13.90 -104.51
N TYR A 114 51.48 -15.12 -104.87
CA TYR A 114 52.85 -15.49 -105.25
C TYR A 114 53.93 -15.34 -104.15
N HIS A 115 53.55 -14.96 -102.93
CA HIS A 115 54.44 -14.91 -101.76
C HIS A 115 53.89 -15.75 -100.60
N SER A 116 52.57 -15.83 -100.51
CA SER A 116 51.85 -16.60 -99.50
C SER A 116 50.66 -17.28 -100.11
N ILE A 117 50.13 -18.28 -99.41
CA ILE A 117 48.88 -18.95 -99.77
C ILE A 117 47.83 -18.77 -98.69
N LEU A 118 46.58 -18.83 -99.10
CA LEU A 118 45.43 -19.09 -98.26
C LEU A 118 44.68 -20.26 -98.88
N TRP A 119 44.03 -21.07 -98.05
CA TRP A 119 43.26 -22.20 -98.54
C TRP A 119 41.91 -22.30 -97.85
N ALA A 120 40.96 -22.91 -98.54
CA ALA A 120 39.65 -23.29 -98.05
C ALA A 120 39.39 -24.76 -98.41
N ASN A 121 38.94 -25.56 -97.45
CA ASN A 121 38.56 -26.95 -97.68
C ASN A 121 37.12 -27.20 -97.22
N VAL A 122 36.37 -27.97 -98.00
CA VAL A 122 35.07 -28.54 -97.65
C VAL A 122 35.09 -30.00 -98.07
N GLY A 123 34.82 -30.90 -97.12
CA GLY A 123 34.88 -32.34 -97.39
C GLY A 123 36.27 -32.94 -97.13
N ASN A 124 36.62 -34.00 -97.86
CA ASN A 124 37.82 -34.83 -97.62
C ASN A 124 38.90 -34.72 -98.72
N THR A 125 38.86 -33.67 -99.55
CA THR A 125 40.03 -33.30 -100.38
C THR A 125 41.12 -32.69 -99.50
N ARG A 126 42.38 -33.07 -99.70
CA ARG A 126 43.49 -32.69 -98.81
C ARG A 126 44.54 -31.83 -99.49
N LEU A 127 45.02 -30.82 -98.77
CA LEU A 127 46.25 -30.09 -99.08
C LEU A 127 47.35 -30.56 -98.13
N TYR A 128 48.43 -31.10 -98.69
CA TYR A 128 49.71 -31.26 -98.01
C TYR A 128 50.64 -30.14 -98.45
N HIS A 129 51.18 -29.38 -97.50
CA HIS A 129 52.24 -28.40 -97.74
C HIS A 129 53.56 -29.02 -97.33
N LEU A 130 54.43 -29.27 -98.30
CA LEU A 130 55.76 -29.82 -98.08
C LEU A 130 56.82 -28.73 -98.14
N ARG A 131 57.76 -28.79 -97.21
CA ARG A 131 58.92 -27.90 -97.09
C ARG A 131 60.14 -28.72 -96.72
N ASP A 132 61.26 -28.45 -97.39
CA ASP A 132 62.53 -29.17 -97.18
C ASP A 132 62.39 -30.71 -97.26
N GLY A 133 61.46 -31.19 -98.09
CA GLY A 133 61.20 -32.62 -98.29
C GLY A 133 60.22 -33.27 -97.31
N PHE A 134 59.71 -32.55 -96.32
CA PHE A 134 58.79 -33.06 -95.29
C PHE A 134 57.42 -32.37 -95.36
N ILE A 135 56.36 -33.06 -94.94
CA ILE A 135 55.02 -32.49 -94.79
C ILE A 135 55.04 -31.54 -93.59
N PHE A 136 54.99 -30.25 -93.87
CA PHE A 136 54.94 -29.18 -92.87
C PHE A 136 53.53 -28.99 -92.30
N PHE A 137 52.52 -29.17 -93.14
CA PHE A 137 51.11 -28.99 -92.77
C PHE A 137 50.21 -29.85 -93.65
N GLN A 138 49.10 -30.34 -93.08
CA GLN A 138 48.00 -30.96 -93.81
C GLN A 138 46.65 -30.40 -93.37
N THR A 139 45.70 -30.28 -94.30
CA THR A 139 44.31 -29.93 -93.97
C THR A 139 43.62 -31.05 -93.20
N LYS A 140 42.56 -30.68 -92.48
CA LYS A 140 41.67 -31.63 -91.81
C LYS A 140 40.44 -31.86 -92.67
N ASP A 141 39.98 -33.10 -92.70
CA ASP A 141 38.79 -33.48 -93.45
C ASP A 141 37.52 -33.06 -92.71
N ASP A 142 36.47 -32.74 -93.45
CA ASP A 142 35.12 -32.65 -92.88
C ASP A 142 34.47 -34.04 -92.86
N SER A 143 35.03 -35.00 -92.12
CA SER A 143 34.50 -36.37 -91.99
C SER A 143 34.26 -36.80 -90.53
N ILE A 144 33.41 -37.80 -90.34
CA ILE A 144 33.15 -38.37 -89.01
C ILE A 144 34.43 -38.89 -88.37
N SER A 145 35.30 -39.56 -89.13
CA SER A 145 36.60 -40.01 -88.61
C SER A 145 37.48 -38.86 -88.12
N GLN A 146 37.48 -37.72 -88.82
CA GLN A 146 38.25 -36.55 -88.41
C GLN A 146 37.68 -35.89 -87.15
N LEU A 147 36.35 -35.91 -86.96
CA LEU A 147 35.71 -35.50 -85.70
C LEU A 147 36.17 -36.40 -84.54
N LEU A 148 36.19 -37.72 -84.73
CA LEU A 148 36.69 -38.66 -83.71
C LEU A 148 38.16 -38.39 -83.35
N VAL A 149 39.00 -38.04 -84.33
CA VAL A 149 40.38 -37.64 -84.05
C VAL A 149 40.46 -36.31 -83.29
N ASN A 150 39.62 -35.33 -83.64
CA ASN A 150 39.57 -34.06 -82.94
C ASN A 150 39.12 -34.22 -81.47
N ASP A 151 38.28 -35.22 -81.19
CA ASP A 151 37.79 -35.58 -79.86
C ASP A 151 38.72 -36.60 -79.14
N GLU A 152 39.92 -36.86 -79.68
CA GLU A 152 40.91 -37.81 -79.15
C GLU A 152 40.39 -39.27 -79.03
N ALA A 153 39.32 -39.62 -79.74
CA ALA A 153 38.70 -40.95 -79.77
C ALA A 153 39.28 -41.88 -80.86
N LEU A 154 40.03 -41.34 -81.82
CA LEU A 154 40.74 -42.06 -82.89
C LEU A 154 42.13 -41.45 -83.04
N ASP A 155 43.17 -42.25 -83.29
CA ASP A 155 44.49 -41.72 -83.65
C ASP A 155 44.47 -41.23 -85.10
N ILE A 156 45.15 -40.12 -85.40
CA ILE A 156 45.21 -39.56 -86.76
C ILE A 156 45.70 -40.58 -87.79
N ARG A 157 46.59 -41.50 -87.39
CA ARG A 157 47.15 -42.55 -88.24
C ARG A 157 46.12 -43.61 -88.62
N ASP A 158 45.06 -43.75 -87.83
CA ASP A 158 44.04 -44.78 -88.01
C ASP A 158 42.89 -44.32 -88.93
N ILE A 159 42.82 -43.03 -89.32
CA ILE A 159 41.77 -42.49 -90.19
C ILE A 159 41.62 -43.31 -91.48
N LYS A 160 42.73 -43.66 -92.14
CA LYS A 160 42.71 -44.33 -93.46
C LYS A 160 42.08 -45.73 -93.43
N GLN A 161 42.06 -46.37 -92.26
CA GLN A 161 41.49 -47.69 -92.05
C GLN A 161 40.10 -47.62 -91.38
N HIS A 162 39.64 -46.42 -91.00
CA HIS A 162 38.37 -46.27 -90.33
C HIS A 162 37.20 -46.47 -91.31
N ARG A 163 36.13 -47.13 -90.85
CA ARG A 163 34.94 -47.40 -91.68
C ARG A 163 34.25 -46.10 -92.13
N GLN A 164 34.22 -45.10 -91.26
CA GLN A 164 33.52 -43.81 -91.49
C GLN A 164 34.49 -42.70 -91.94
N ARG A 165 35.54 -43.06 -92.69
CA ARG A 165 36.55 -42.09 -93.13
C ARG A 165 36.06 -41.15 -94.22
N ASN A 166 35.09 -41.61 -95.01
CA ASN A 166 34.45 -40.84 -96.08
C ASN A 166 33.01 -40.42 -95.76
N ASP A 167 32.52 -40.69 -94.54
CA ASP A 167 31.25 -40.15 -94.05
C ASP A 167 31.44 -38.64 -93.86
N LEU A 168 31.11 -37.85 -94.88
CA LEU A 168 31.28 -36.41 -94.85
C LEU A 168 30.28 -35.74 -93.90
N THR A 169 30.75 -34.75 -93.17
CA THR A 169 29.95 -33.90 -92.27
C THR A 169 29.44 -32.65 -92.98
N GLN A 170 30.10 -32.29 -94.09
CA GLN A 170 29.66 -31.27 -95.05
C GLN A 170 30.34 -31.50 -96.40
N ALA A 171 29.61 -31.24 -97.48
CA ALA A 171 30.08 -31.22 -98.86
C ALA A 171 29.45 -30.03 -99.63
N VAL A 172 30.08 -29.64 -100.74
CA VAL A 172 29.53 -28.65 -101.66
C VAL A 172 28.36 -29.29 -102.41
N GLY A 173 27.18 -28.66 -102.38
CA GLY A 173 25.93 -29.26 -102.84
C GLY A 173 25.00 -29.74 -101.72
N ASP A 174 25.45 -29.80 -100.46
CA ASP A 174 24.56 -30.22 -99.36
C ASP A 174 23.38 -29.25 -99.14
N TYR A 175 22.27 -29.76 -98.59
CA TYR A 175 21.10 -28.92 -98.24
C TYR A 175 21.39 -27.81 -97.20
N ILE A 176 22.46 -27.98 -96.42
CA ILE A 176 22.86 -27.03 -95.38
C ILE A 176 23.89 -26.07 -95.96
N LYS A 177 23.81 -24.80 -95.56
CA LYS A 177 24.83 -23.81 -95.88
C LYS A 177 26.22 -24.30 -95.46
N VAL A 178 27.11 -24.47 -96.44
CA VAL A 178 28.49 -24.92 -96.25
C VAL A 178 29.31 -23.92 -95.43
N LYS A 179 30.15 -24.43 -94.53
CA LYS A 179 31.07 -23.66 -93.69
C LYS A 179 32.51 -24.11 -93.98
N PRO A 180 33.19 -23.48 -94.97
CA PRO A 180 34.53 -23.91 -95.34
C PRO A 180 35.54 -23.76 -94.21
N ASN A 181 36.42 -24.75 -94.08
CA ASN A 181 37.61 -24.67 -93.26
C ASN A 181 38.63 -23.76 -93.95
N ILE A 182 38.78 -22.53 -93.46
CA ILE A 182 39.68 -21.53 -94.06
C ILE A 182 40.95 -21.35 -93.21
N SER A 183 42.10 -21.26 -93.86
CA SER A 183 43.37 -20.90 -93.21
C SER A 183 43.26 -19.56 -92.45
N LYS A 184 43.56 -19.56 -91.15
CA LYS A 184 43.37 -18.37 -90.28
C LYS A 184 44.24 -17.17 -90.67
N ASN A 185 45.47 -17.43 -91.11
CA ASN A 185 46.44 -16.43 -91.55
C ASN A 185 47.08 -16.88 -92.87
N PRO A 186 47.58 -15.95 -93.70
CA PRO A 186 48.41 -16.28 -94.87
C PRO A 186 49.59 -17.17 -94.47
N VAL A 187 49.76 -18.30 -95.16
CA VAL A 187 50.94 -19.16 -95.00
C VAL A 187 52.03 -18.63 -95.92
N ILE A 188 53.12 -18.14 -95.34
CA ILE A 188 54.27 -17.62 -96.08
C ILE A 188 55.02 -18.80 -96.69
N LEU A 189 55.21 -18.77 -98.01
CA LEU A 189 55.94 -19.79 -98.74
C LEU A 189 57.45 -19.56 -98.65
N GLN A 190 58.22 -20.62 -98.87
CA GLN A 190 59.65 -20.58 -99.17
C GLN A 190 59.88 -21.10 -100.59
N GLU A 191 60.96 -20.66 -101.22
CA GLU A 191 61.36 -21.18 -102.53
C GLU A 191 61.65 -22.68 -102.41
N GLY A 192 61.05 -23.49 -103.29
CA GLY A 192 61.09 -24.95 -103.25
C GLY A 192 59.93 -25.60 -102.50
N ASP A 193 59.07 -24.83 -101.81
CA ASP A 193 57.86 -25.37 -101.19
C ASP A 193 56.95 -26.05 -102.24
N ILE A 194 56.34 -27.16 -101.84
CA ILE A 194 55.41 -27.93 -102.68
C ILE A 194 54.04 -27.96 -102.03
N LEU A 195 53.01 -27.61 -102.79
CA LEU A 195 51.62 -27.77 -102.42
C LEU A 195 51.08 -28.99 -103.17
N LEU A 196 50.88 -30.09 -102.46
CA LEU A 196 50.31 -31.31 -103.00
C LEU A 196 48.83 -31.37 -102.62
N MET A 197 47.94 -31.21 -103.59
CA MET A 197 46.50 -31.37 -103.40
C MET A 197 46.07 -32.76 -103.87
N THR A 198 45.25 -33.45 -103.09
CA THR A 198 44.87 -34.85 -103.33
C THR A 198 43.38 -35.07 -103.08
N THR A 199 42.74 -35.90 -103.91
CA THR A 199 41.38 -36.43 -103.68
C THR A 199 41.40 -37.76 -102.93
N MET A 200 40.24 -38.31 -102.59
CA MET A 200 40.06 -39.48 -101.74
C MET A 200 40.92 -40.68 -102.17
N GLY A 201 40.84 -41.10 -103.44
CA GLY A 201 41.58 -42.28 -103.90
C GLY A 201 43.09 -42.17 -103.78
N ALA A 202 43.63 -40.95 -103.69
CA ALA A 202 45.06 -40.73 -103.47
C ALA A 202 45.45 -40.92 -102.00
N TRP A 203 44.87 -40.14 -101.07
CA TRP A 203 45.31 -40.15 -99.67
C TRP A 203 44.88 -41.42 -98.92
N GLU A 204 43.90 -42.17 -99.42
CA GLU A 204 43.55 -43.48 -98.88
C GLU A 204 44.59 -44.57 -99.15
N ASN A 205 45.41 -44.40 -100.18
CA ASN A 205 46.39 -45.38 -100.65
C ASN A 205 47.84 -44.92 -100.48
N LEU A 206 48.06 -43.68 -100.05
CA LEU A 206 49.39 -43.11 -99.82
C LEU A 206 49.56 -42.70 -98.38
N ASP A 207 50.62 -43.21 -97.75
CA ASP A 207 51.07 -42.70 -96.46
C ASP A 207 51.90 -41.42 -96.59
N GLU A 208 51.77 -40.55 -95.59
CA GLU A 208 52.52 -39.29 -95.49
C GLU A 208 54.02 -39.57 -95.62
N SER A 209 54.49 -40.63 -94.95
CA SER A 209 55.87 -41.11 -95.05
C SER A 209 56.26 -41.60 -96.46
N GLU A 210 55.32 -42.14 -97.24
CA GLU A 210 55.57 -42.56 -98.62
C GLU A 210 55.67 -41.35 -99.56
N ILE A 211 54.84 -40.33 -99.35
CA ILE A 211 54.89 -39.07 -100.09
C ILE A 211 56.28 -38.43 -99.91
N GLU A 212 56.74 -38.31 -98.66
CA GLU A 212 58.06 -37.77 -98.31
C GLU A 212 59.20 -38.64 -98.85
N THR A 213 59.10 -39.97 -98.68
CA THR A 213 60.13 -40.91 -99.14
C THR A 213 60.30 -40.87 -100.65
N GLU A 214 59.20 -40.86 -101.42
CA GLU A 214 59.29 -40.77 -102.88
C GLU A 214 59.77 -39.41 -103.35
N LEU A 215 59.42 -38.33 -102.63
CA LEU A 215 59.92 -36.99 -102.93
C LEU A 215 61.45 -36.92 -102.77
N SER A 216 62.00 -37.58 -101.74
CA SER A 216 63.45 -37.60 -101.48
C SER A 216 64.27 -38.34 -102.55
N LYS A 217 63.64 -39.21 -103.34
CA LYS A 217 64.30 -40.03 -104.38
C LYS A 217 64.21 -39.42 -105.77
N ILE A 218 63.21 -38.57 -106.03
CA ILE A 218 62.84 -38.15 -107.37
C ILE A 218 62.74 -36.63 -107.44
N ASP A 219 63.70 -36.00 -108.12
CA ASP A 219 63.75 -34.55 -108.30
C ASP A 219 62.71 -34.03 -109.31
N ASN A 220 62.38 -34.83 -110.34
CA ASN A 220 61.40 -34.41 -111.34
C ASN A 220 59.96 -34.57 -110.82
N ARG A 221 59.20 -33.47 -110.75
CA ARG A 221 57.85 -33.46 -110.15
C ARG A 221 56.84 -34.34 -110.90
N GLN A 222 56.91 -34.43 -112.22
CA GLN A 222 56.04 -35.32 -112.99
C GLN A 222 56.36 -36.79 -112.71
N GLN A 223 57.64 -37.15 -112.64
CA GLN A 223 58.06 -38.51 -112.30
C GLN A 223 57.73 -38.86 -110.84
N TRP A 224 57.83 -37.89 -109.93
CA TRP A 224 57.42 -38.05 -108.54
C TRP A 224 55.93 -38.34 -108.44
N LEU A 225 55.06 -37.54 -109.08
CA LEU A 225 53.63 -37.82 -109.16
C LEU A 225 53.35 -39.20 -109.78
N LYS A 226 54.11 -39.61 -110.81
CA LYS A 226 53.97 -40.94 -111.40
C LYS A 226 54.39 -42.07 -110.44
N SER A 227 55.40 -41.85 -109.59
CA SER A 227 55.78 -42.82 -108.56
C SER A 227 54.69 -42.95 -107.49
N LEU A 228 54.08 -41.84 -107.08
CA LEU A 228 52.93 -41.85 -106.19
C LEU A 228 51.73 -42.58 -106.83
N GLU A 229 51.43 -42.31 -108.11
CA GLU A 229 50.40 -43.05 -108.86
C GLU A 229 50.70 -44.56 -108.90
N ASN A 230 51.94 -44.96 -109.16
CA ASN A 230 52.32 -46.37 -109.15
C ASN A 230 52.09 -47.02 -107.78
N LYS A 231 52.31 -46.29 -106.67
CA LYS A 231 51.99 -46.78 -105.32
C LYS A 231 50.50 -46.92 -105.09
N ILE A 232 49.69 -45.95 -105.54
CA ILE A 232 48.22 -46.03 -105.49
C ILE A 232 47.76 -47.30 -106.23
N MET A 233 48.27 -47.54 -107.43
CA MET A 233 47.90 -48.71 -108.24
C MET A 233 48.44 -50.05 -107.71
N ALA A 234 49.47 -50.02 -106.85
CA ALA A 234 50.04 -51.20 -106.21
C ALA A 234 49.38 -51.55 -104.87
N THR A 235 48.30 -50.84 -104.49
CA THR A 235 47.55 -51.10 -103.26
C THR A 235 46.98 -52.53 -103.22
N SER A 236 46.75 -53.03 -102.01
CA SER A 236 46.10 -54.34 -101.79
C SER A 236 44.57 -54.26 -101.81
N ARG A 237 44.01 -53.05 -101.91
CA ARG A 237 42.56 -52.83 -102.00
C ARG A 237 42.03 -53.42 -103.31
N LYS A 238 40.86 -54.06 -103.23
CA LYS A 238 40.21 -54.71 -104.38
C LYS A 238 39.73 -53.68 -105.41
N GLU A 239 39.32 -52.52 -104.93
CA GLU A 239 38.83 -51.38 -105.72
C GLU A 239 39.65 -50.15 -105.35
N VAL A 240 40.00 -49.36 -106.37
CA VAL A 240 40.76 -48.11 -106.26
C VAL A 240 39.85 -46.99 -106.75
N GLU A 241 39.54 -46.06 -105.85
CA GLU A 241 38.70 -44.91 -106.13
C GLU A 241 39.32 -43.95 -107.15
N ASN A 242 38.52 -43.00 -107.63
CA ASN A 242 39.04 -41.87 -108.39
C ASN A 242 40.14 -41.15 -107.61
N TYR A 243 41.22 -40.80 -108.28
CA TYR A 243 42.30 -40.08 -107.66
C TYR A 243 42.87 -39.00 -108.56
N THR A 244 43.15 -37.88 -107.93
CA THR A 244 43.77 -36.72 -108.53
C THR A 244 44.87 -36.22 -107.61
N LEU A 245 46.08 -36.15 -108.15
CA LEU A 245 47.27 -35.62 -107.49
C LEU A 245 47.67 -34.33 -108.22
N VAL A 246 47.72 -33.21 -107.51
CA VAL A 246 48.15 -31.92 -108.07
C VAL A 246 49.34 -31.42 -107.28
N SER A 247 50.49 -31.28 -107.93
CA SER A 247 51.68 -30.65 -107.38
C SER A 247 51.82 -29.23 -107.90
N VAL A 248 51.90 -28.26 -106.98
CA VAL A 248 52.27 -26.87 -107.27
C VAL A 248 53.59 -26.57 -106.57
N VAL A 249 54.66 -26.36 -107.34
CA VAL A 249 55.99 -26.02 -106.82
C VAL A 249 56.21 -24.53 -106.91
N ALA A 250 56.51 -23.90 -105.78
CA ALA A 250 56.90 -22.49 -105.72
C ALA A 250 58.42 -22.35 -105.91
N GLU A 251 58.90 -22.40 -107.16
CA GLU A 251 60.34 -22.30 -107.47
C GLU A 251 60.92 -20.92 -107.16
N GLN A 252 60.13 -19.87 -107.37
CA GLN A 252 60.51 -18.48 -107.07
C GLN A 252 59.29 -17.72 -106.55
N LEU A 253 59.51 -16.87 -105.55
CA LEU A 253 58.44 -16.12 -104.88
C LEU A 253 58.50 -14.62 -105.22
N ALA A 254 57.33 -14.00 -105.32
CA ALA A 254 57.21 -12.56 -105.45
C ALA A 254 57.63 -11.85 -104.15
N SER A 255 58.06 -10.59 -104.26
CA SER A 255 58.42 -9.78 -103.11
C SER A 255 57.26 -9.66 -102.11
N PRO A 256 57.52 -9.59 -100.78
CA PRO A 256 56.47 -9.38 -99.79
C PRO A 256 55.66 -8.12 -100.10
N GLU A 257 54.33 -8.19 -100.02
CA GLU A 257 53.48 -7.00 -100.21
C GLU A 257 53.82 -5.91 -99.17
N LYS A 258 53.98 -4.66 -99.63
CA LYS A 258 54.19 -3.51 -98.75
C LYS A 258 52.91 -3.24 -97.96
N ILE A 259 52.83 -3.75 -96.73
CA ILE A 259 51.66 -3.55 -95.85
C ILE A 259 51.45 -2.04 -95.59
N LYS A 260 50.31 -1.49 -96.03
CA LYS A 260 49.83 -0.16 -95.59
C LYS A 260 49.63 -0.20 -94.07
N LYS A 261 50.50 0.48 -93.32
CA LYS A 261 50.40 0.61 -91.84
C LYS A 261 49.02 1.14 -91.43
N ASN A 262 48.25 0.30 -90.76
CA ASN A 262 46.94 0.63 -90.19
C ASN A 262 47.13 1.28 -88.80
N LYS A 263 46.68 2.53 -88.61
CA LYS A 263 46.82 3.30 -87.34
C LYS A 263 45.93 2.80 -86.18
N LYS A 264 45.28 1.63 -86.31
CA LYS A 264 44.34 1.08 -85.30
C LYS A 264 44.93 0.71 -83.91
N PRO A 265 46.21 0.33 -83.69
CA PRO A 265 46.62 -0.15 -82.36
C PRO A 265 46.81 0.97 -81.32
N LEU A 266 46.92 2.25 -81.74
CA LEU A 266 47.02 3.37 -80.81
C LEU A 266 45.63 3.79 -80.27
N ILE A 267 44.62 3.78 -81.14
CA ILE A 267 43.22 4.09 -80.78
C ILE A 267 42.65 2.98 -79.89
N ILE A 268 42.93 1.70 -80.18
CA ILE A 268 42.49 0.58 -79.33
C ILE A 268 43.14 0.65 -77.94
N LYS A 269 44.42 1.03 -77.82
CA LYS A 269 45.04 1.25 -76.50
C LYS A 269 44.39 2.40 -75.72
N ILE A 270 44.04 3.51 -76.39
CA ILE A 270 43.31 4.62 -75.75
C ILE A 270 41.88 4.19 -75.36
N ILE A 271 41.20 3.40 -76.18
CA ILE A 271 39.86 2.84 -75.89
C ILE A 271 39.93 1.85 -74.72
N ILE A 272 40.96 0.99 -74.64
CA ILE A 272 41.13 0.06 -73.51
C ILE A 272 41.46 0.84 -72.23
N ILE A 273 42.34 1.83 -72.28
CA ILE A 273 42.66 2.67 -71.11
C ILE A 273 41.44 3.48 -70.68
N SER A 274 40.67 4.04 -71.62
CA SER A 274 39.44 4.77 -71.30
C SER A 274 38.32 3.85 -70.82
N ALA A 275 38.20 2.62 -71.34
CA ALA A 275 37.27 1.61 -70.85
C ALA A 275 37.66 1.10 -69.46
N VAL A 276 38.95 0.89 -69.17
CA VAL A 276 39.44 0.55 -67.83
C VAL A 276 39.21 1.72 -66.86
N LEU A 277 39.47 2.96 -67.27
CA LEU A 277 39.13 4.15 -66.47
C LEU A 277 37.61 4.29 -66.26
N LEU A 278 36.79 3.97 -67.26
CA LEU A 278 35.33 3.97 -67.16
C LEU A 278 34.85 2.86 -66.21
N ILE A 279 35.41 1.67 -66.28
CA ILE A 279 35.11 0.54 -65.36
C ILE A 279 35.55 0.91 -63.95
N ILE A 280 36.72 1.53 -63.76
CA ILE A 280 37.19 2.00 -62.46
C ILE A 280 36.27 3.11 -61.91
N LEU A 281 35.83 4.06 -62.74
CA LEU A 281 34.87 5.10 -62.37
C LEU A 281 33.48 4.53 -62.04
N LEU A 282 32.97 3.58 -62.84
CA LEU A 282 31.72 2.86 -62.58
C LEU A 282 31.82 2.02 -61.31
N SER A 283 32.93 1.34 -61.09
CA SER A 283 33.17 0.54 -59.87
C SER A 283 33.27 1.44 -58.64
N MET A 284 33.95 2.58 -58.72
CA MET A 284 33.97 3.60 -57.65
C MET A 284 32.59 4.21 -57.42
N SER A 285 31.80 4.42 -58.48
CA SER A 285 30.43 4.93 -58.38
C SER A 285 29.51 3.91 -57.70
N LEU A 286 29.53 2.64 -58.14
CA LEU A 286 28.78 1.53 -57.54
C LEU A 286 29.19 1.28 -56.10
N TRP A 287 30.49 1.30 -55.81
CA TRP A 287 31.00 1.21 -54.44
C TRP A 287 30.52 2.38 -53.57
N SER A 288 30.55 3.62 -54.10
CA SER A 288 30.01 4.80 -53.42
C SER A 288 28.50 4.69 -53.18
N MET A 289 27.74 4.13 -54.11
CA MET A 289 26.30 3.90 -53.97
C MET A 289 26.00 2.83 -52.92
N LYS A 290 26.71 1.70 -52.97
CA LYS A 290 26.56 0.61 -51.99
C LYS A 290 26.95 1.06 -50.58
N LYS A 291 28.04 1.83 -50.45
CA LYS A 291 28.46 2.42 -49.17
C LYS A 291 27.37 3.35 -48.62
N ARG A 292 26.81 4.23 -49.45
CA ARG A 292 25.72 5.13 -49.05
C ARG A 292 24.48 4.35 -48.60
N SER A 293 24.05 3.37 -49.41
CA SER A 293 22.90 2.51 -49.09
C SER A 293 23.08 1.73 -47.79
N ASN A 294 24.27 1.20 -47.52
CA ASN A 294 24.56 0.51 -46.26
C ASN A 294 24.46 1.45 -45.05
N ILE A 295 25.01 2.66 -45.14
CA ILE A 295 24.93 3.66 -44.06
C ILE A 295 23.47 4.05 -43.79
N GLU A 296 22.69 4.30 -44.84
CA GLU A 296 21.26 4.62 -44.71
C GLU A 296 20.49 3.45 -44.06
N LYS A 297 20.77 2.20 -44.46
CA LYS A 297 20.14 1.01 -43.88
C LYS A 297 20.47 0.85 -42.39
N THR A 298 21.72 1.08 -41.99
CA THR A 298 22.13 1.04 -40.58
C THR A 298 21.45 2.15 -39.77
N ALA A 299 21.42 3.38 -40.30
CA ALA A 299 20.75 4.50 -39.64
C ALA A 299 19.23 4.28 -39.50
N LEU A 300 18.58 3.66 -40.49
CA LEU A 300 17.19 3.20 -40.40
C LEU A 300 17.01 2.09 -39.36
N GLY A 301 17.98 1.18 -39.25
CA GLY A 301 18.01 0.15 -38.21
C GLY A 301 17.98 0.75 -36.80
N TYR A 302 18.87 1.71 -36.53
CA TYR A 302 18.90 2.43 -35.26
C TYR A 302 17.60 3.21 -34.99
N GLN A 303 17.04 3.89 -36.00
CA GLN A 303 15.73 4.55 -35.83
C GLN A 303 14.61 3.58 -35.48
N LYS A 304 14.60 2.38 -36.09
CA LYS A 304 13.60 1.36 -35.76
C LYS A 304 13.79 0.84 -34.33
N GLN A 305 15.02 0.60 -33.92
CA GLN A 305 15.33 0.22 -32.54
C GLN A 305 14.86 1.31 -31.55
N ALA A 306 15.12 2.58 -31.87
CA ALA A 306 14.65 3.71 -31.07
C ALA A 306 13.13 3.71 -30.91
N GLU A 307 12.39 3.48 -31.99
CA GLU A 307 10.94 3.38 -31.92
C GLU A 307 10.47 2.20 -31.04
N GLU A 308 11.13 1.05 -31.13
CA GLU A 308 10.85 -0.10 -30.25
C GLU A 308 11.17 0.20 -28.77
N SER A 309 12.26 0.92 -28.50
CA SER A 309 12.67 1.38 -27.16
C SER A 309 11.65 2.35 -26.56
N ILE A 310 11.10 3.29 -27.36
CA ILE A 310 10.02 4.19 -26.94
C ILE A 310 8.79 3.40 -26.50
N VAL A 311 8.35 2.42 -27.28
CA VAL A 311 7.17 1.59 -26.94
C VAL A 311 7.38 0.83 -25.64
N LYS A 312 8.63 0.39 -25.39
CA LYS A 312 9.04 -0.23 -24.11
C LYS A 312 9.23 0.78 -22.97
N LYS A 313 9.04 2.08 -23.22
CA LYS A 313 9.24 3.20 -22.30
C LYS A 313 10.70 3.35 -21.84
N ASP A 314 11.64 2.82 -22.61
CA ASP A 314 13.09 3.02 -22.41
C ASP A 314 13.57 4.20 -23.24
N PHE A 315 13.25 5.41 -22.76
CA PHE A 315 13.55 6.64 -23.47
C PHE A 315 15.06 6.94 -23.56
N ASN A 316 15.85 6.51 -22.57
CA ASN A 316 17.31 6.69 -22.61
C ASN A 316 17.91 5.91 -23.77
N ASN A 317 17.57 4.61 -23.88
CA ASN A 317 18.08 3.78 -24.97
C ASN A 317 17.59 4.30 -26.33
N SER A 318 16.34 4.76 -26.42
CA SER A 318 15.85 5.41 -27.64
C SER A 318 16.65 6.65 -28.03
N LEU A 319 17.00 7.51 -27.08
CA LEU A 319 17.78 8.73 -27.35
C LEU A 319 19.19 8.37 -27.84
N ASP A 320 19.82 7.36 -27.22
CA ASP A 320 21.12 6.84 -27.65
C ASP A 320 21.05 6.27 -29.08
N GLU A 321 20.02 5.48 -29.39
CA GLU A 321 19.79 4.90 -30.72
C GLU A 321 19.54 5.99 -31.79
N LEU A 322 18.77 7.04 -31.48
CA LEU A 322 18.60 8.18 -32.39
C LEU A 322 19.91 8.95 -32.60
N ASN A 323 20.73 9.12 -31.56
CA ASN A 323 22.05 9.74 -31.67
C ASN A 323 23.02 8.88 -32.50
N LEU A 324 22.98 7.55 -32.38
CA LEU A 324 23.71 6.64 -33.25
C LEU A 324 23.25 6.75 -34.70
N ALA A 325 21.94 6.90 -34.96
CA ALA A 325 21.41 7.14 -36.29
C ALA A 325 21.92 8.46 -36.90
N ILE A 326 22.00 9.54 -36.11
CA ILE A 326 22.64 10.80 -36.53
C ILE A 326 24.12 10.55 -36.86
N GLY A 327 24.84 9.84 -36.00
CA GLY A 327 26.25 9.51 -36.22
C GLY A 327 26.50 8.70 -37.49
N GLU A 328 25.58 7.81 -37.87
CA GLU A 328 25.63 7.12 -39.16
C GLU A 328 25.36 8.07 -40.34
N TYR A 329 24.30 8.89 -40.27
CA TYR A 329 24.00 9.87 -41.33
C TYR A 329 25.13 10.89 -41.52
N ASP A 330 25.80 11.31 -40.45
CA ASP A 330 26.92 12.26 -40.52
C ASP A 330 28.08 11.73 -41.38
N LYS A 331 28.27 10.40 -41.44
CA LYS A 331 29.26 9.76 -42.33
C LYS A 331 28.97 9.97 -43.83
N LEU A 332 27.76 10.39 -44.20
CA LEU A 332 27.38 10.72 -45.58
C LEU A 332 27.80 12.13 -45.99
N HIS A 333 28.22 13.00 -45.05
CA HIS A 333 28.66 14.34 -45.38
C HIS A 333 29.90 14.31 -46.29
N ILE A 334 29.74 14.93 -47.46
CA ILE A 334 30.83 15.10 -48.42
C ILE A 334 31.58 16.38 -48.06
N LYS A 335 32.90 16.28 -47.83
CA LYS A 335 33.76 17.44 -47.58
C LYS A 335 33.77 18.36 -48.80
N SER A 336 33.12 19.52 -48.64
CA SER A 336 32.98 20.56 -49.66
C SER A 336 34.26 21.42 -49.74
N ARG A 337 35.30 20.96 -50.44
CA ARG A 337 36.40 21.84 -50.86
C ARG A 337 36.72 21.65 -52.34
N GLY A 338 36.68 22.75 -53.10
CA GLY A 338 37.12 22.84 -54.49
C GLY A 338 36.23 22.13 -55.52
N ILE A 339 36.80 21.92 -56.69
CA ILE A 339 36.17 21.39 -57.91
C ILE A 339 35.53 20.00 -57.69
N ILE A 340 36.11 19.16 -56.81
CA ILE A 340 35.63 17.81 -56.50
C ILE A 340 34.25 17.82 -55.83
N GLY A 341 33.98 18.80 -54.96
CA GLY A 341 32.68 18.95 -54.30
C GLY A 341 31.57 19.36 -55.26
N PHE A 342 31.90 20.20 -56.24
CA PHE A 342 30.97 20.64 -57.29
C PHE A 342 30.56 19.47 -58.19
N PHE A 343 31.52 18.70 -58.71
CA PHE A 343 31.24 17.54 -59.58
C PHE A 343 30.49 16.39 -58.87
N LYS A 344 30.64 16.21 -57.54
CA LYS A 344 29.93 15.17 -56.78
C LYS A 344 28.51 15.56 -56.33
N GLY A 345 28.09 16.81 -56.59
CA GLY A 345 26.81 17.35 -56.11
C GLY A 345 26.75 17.48 -54.59
N ALA A 346 27.88 17.81 -53.93
CA ALA A 346 28.03 17.77 -52.47
C ALA A 346 27.01 18.65 -51.73
N LYS A 347 26.71 19.85 -52.23
CA LYS A 347 25.72 20.75 -51.62
C LYS A 347 24.32 20.12 -51.53
N GLY A 348 23.86 19.47 -52.59
CA GLY A 348 22.53 18.84 -52.63
C GLY A 348 22.45 17.61 -51.72
N LYS A 349 23.48 16.74 -51.78
CA LYS A 349 23.53 15.52 -50.95
C LYS A 349 23.71 15.81 -49.46
N ASN A 350 24.51 16.82 -49.11
CA ASN A 350 24.64 17.25 -47.72
C ASN A 350 23.32 17.83 -47.22
N ARG A 351 22.63 18.66 -48.02
CA ARG A 351 21.30 19.18 -47.65
C ARG A 351 20.25 18.08 -47.42
N ASP A 352 20.25 17.03 -48.25
CA ASP A 352 19.40 15.84 -48.05
C ASP A 352 19.74 15.12 -46.73
N THR A 353 21.03 14.94 -46.45
CA THR A 353 21.52 14.36 -45.20
C THR A 353 21.14 15.20 -43.97
N ASP A 354 21.33 16.53 -44.06
CA ASP A 354 20.93 17.50 -43.04
C ASP A 354 19.42 17.43 -42.78
N GLY A 355 18.61 17.26 -43.83
CA GLY A 355 17.16 17.06 -43.72
C GLY A 355 16.81 15.86 -42.86
N LYS A 356 17.43 14.69 -43.12
CA LYS A 356 17.24 13.46 -42.33
C LYS A 356 17.71 13.63 -40.89
N ILE A 357 18.87 14.26 -40.68
CA ILE A 357 19.40 14.54 -39.34
C ILE A 357 18.46 15.47 -38.57
N ASN A 358 17.94 16.52 -39.20
CA ASN A 358 17.01 17.45 -38.56
C ASN A 358 15.68 16.78 -38.20
N GLU A 359 15.19 15.86 -39.04
CA GLU A 359 14.02 15.05 -38.71
C GLU A 359 14.27 14.18 -37.47
N ILE A 360 15.44 13.53 -37.37
CA ILE A 360 15.81 12.75 -36.19
C ILE A 360 15.97 13.64 -34.95
N LYS A 361 16.55 14.84 -35.08
CA LYS A 361 16.65 15.81 -33.98
C LYS A 361 15.29 16.24 -33.46
N LEU A 362 14.30 16.44 -34.36
CA LEU A 362 12.92 16.69 -33.96
C LEU A 362 12.36 15.50 -33.17
N ARG A 363 12.61 14.27 -33.62
CA ARG A 363 12.20 13.05 -32.88
C ARG A 363 12.88 12.96 -31.51
N ILE A 364 14.17 13.31 -31.40
CA ILE A 364 14.90 13.40 -30.12
C ILE A 364 14.18 14.39 -29.19
N GLU A 365 13.89 15.61 -29.65
CA GLU A 365 13.19 16.61 -28.85
C GLU A 365 11.81 16.11 -28.36
N GLN A 366 11.05 15.43 -29.23
CA GLN A 366 9.77 14.83 -28.83
C GLN A 366 9.97 13.68 -27.81
N THR A 367 11.03 12.89 -27.97
CA THR A 367 11.35 11.77 -27.06
C THR A 367 11.79 12.28 -25.68
N GLU A 368 12.57 13.36 -25.61
CA GLU A 368 12.95 14.01 -24.35
C GLU A 368 11.72 14.57 -23.61
N LYS A 369 10.77 15.15 -24.34
CA LYS A 369 9.49 15.60 -23.77
C LYS A 369 8.69 14.41 -23.20
N LEU A 370 8.61 13.30 -23.93
CA LEU A 370 7.95 12.08 -23.43
C LEU A 370 8.66 11.54 -22.19
N GLN A 371 9.99 11.44 -22.22
CA GLN A 371 10.79 11.02 -21.07
C GLN A 371 10.47 11.85 -19.83
N LYS A 372 10.45 13.18 -19.99
CA LYS A 372 10.14 14.09 -18.89
C LYS A 372 8.72 13.90 -18.37
N ALA A 373 7.74 13.72 -19.26
CA ALA A 373 6.35 13.45 -18.87
C ALA A 373 6.23 12.15 -18.07
N PHE A 374 6.84 11.05 -18.54
CA PHE A 374 6.82 9.76 -17.83
C PHE A 374 7.58 9.81 -16.50
N GLN A 375 8.65 10.60 -16.41
CA GLN A 375 9.33 10.87 -15.15
C GLN A 375 8.40 11.61 -14.18
N ASP A 376 7.72 12.66 -14.63
CA ASP A 376 6.76 13.40 -13.79
C ASP A 376 5.59 12.50 -13.35
N ILE A 377 5.13 11.56 -14.19
CA ILE A 377 4.14 10.54 -13.79
C ILE A 377 4.69 9.66 -12.66
N ASN A 378 5.92 9.17 -12.79
CA ASN A 378 6.53 8.32 -11.79
C ASN A 378 6.74 9.05 -10.46
N ASP A 379 7.29 10.27 -10.51
CA ASP A 379 7.42 11.15 -9.34
C ASP A 379 6.05 11.41 -8.69
N GLY A 380 5.05 11.72 -9.52
CA GLY A 380 3.67 11.93 -9.09
C GLY A 380 3.09 10.69 -8.40
N ASN A 381 3.36 9.48 -8.93
CA ASN A 381 2.92 8.22 -8.32
C ASN A 381 3.56 7.99 -6.94
N GLN A 382 4.85 8.28 -6.80
CA GLN A 382 5.53 8.18 -5.51
C GLN A 382 4.91 9.13 -4.48
N LEU A 383 4.71 10.40 -4.87
CA LEU A 383 4.08 11.42 -4.02
C LEU A 383 2.62 11.06 -3.67
N TYR A 384 1.86 10.55 -4.64
CA TYR A 384 0.48 10.12 -4.46
C TYR A 384 0.36 8.93 -3.49
N ASN A 385 1.35 8.04 -3.50
CA ASN A 385 1.40 6.90 -2.58
C ASN A 385 1.90 7.31 -1.19
N SER A 386 2.77 8.31 -1.07
CA SER A 386 3.19 8.87 0.22
C SER A 386 2.17 9.84 0.83
N GLY A 387 1.06 10.10 0.13
CA GLY A 387 -0.01 11.00 0.57
C GLY A 387 0.30 12.50 0.41
N ASP A 388 1.30 12.88 -0.39
CA ASP A 388 1.54 14.26 -0.81
C ASP A 388 0.76 14.54 -2.11
N TYR A 389 -0.57 14.60 -1.96
CA TYR A 389 -1.50 14.72 -3.08
C TYR A 389 -1.36 16.05 -3.83
N GLU A 390 -0.95 17.12 -3.16
CA GLU A 390 -0.78 18.43 -3.76
C GLU A 390 0.40 18.46 -4.74
N GLN A 391 1.58 17.96 -4.30
CA GLN A 391 2.73 17.85 -5.19
C GLN A 391 2.50 16.80 -6.28
N ALA A 392 1.83 15.69 -5.96
CA ALA A 392 1.45 14.67 -6.95
C ALA A 392 0.59 15.26 -8.06
N SER A 393 -0.44 16.03 -7.72
CA SER A 393 -1.31 16.68 -8.72
C SER A 393 -0.55 17.66 -9.60
N ARG A 394 0.40 18.45 -9.06
CA ARG A 394 1.26 19.31 -9.88
C ARG A 394 2.07 18.52 -10.91
N LYS A 395 2.65 17.40 -10.48
CA LYS A 395 3.39 16.49 -11.36
C LYS A 395 2.49 15.87 -12.44
N TYR A 396 1.29 15.41 -12.07
CA TYR A 396 0.32 14.89 -13.03
C TYR A 396 -0.16 15.94 -14.03
N GLN A 397 -0.37 17.19 -13.60
CA GLN A 397 -0.73 18.29 -14.50
C GLN A 397 0.41 18.62 -15.47
N SER A 398 1.66 18.64 -15.00
CA SER A 398 2.86 18.79 -15.85
C SER A 398 2.92 17.70 -16.92
N ALA A 399 2.82 16.44 -16.49
CA ALA A 399 2.82 15.28 -17.40
C ALA A 399 1.65 15.31 -18.39
N LYS A 400 0.43 15.62 -17.91
CA LYS A 400 -0.77 15.77 -18.73
C LYS A 400 -0.56 16.82 -19.82
N PHE A 401 -0.10 18.01 -19.46
CA PHE A 401 0.17 19.09 -20.41
C PHE A 401 1.17 18.66 -21.49
N THR A 402 2.28 18.01 -21.09
CA THR A 402 3.27 17.52 -22.06
C THR A 402 2.70 16.45 -22.98
N LEU A 403 1.91 15.51 -22.46
CA LEU A 403 1.29 14.43 -23.24
C LEU A 403 0.13 14.90 -24.14
N GLU A 404 -0.56 15.99 -23.80
CA GLU A 404 -1.57 16.61 -24.66
C GLU A 404 -0.93 17.35 -25.84
N GLN A 405 0.22 18.00 -25.62
CA GLN A 405 0.93 18.73 -26.67
C GLN A 405 1.76 17.83 -27.60
N ASN A 406 2.17 16.66 -27.12
CA ASN A 406 3.03 15.75 -27.87
C ASN A 406 2.21 14.65 -28.55
N THR A 407 2.16 14.69 -29.88
CA THR A 407 1.47 13.68 -30.70
C THR A 407 2.37 12.52 -31.14
N TYR A 408 3.68 12.58 -30.83
CA TYR A 408 4.63 11.56 -31.24
C TYR A 408 4.38 10.24 -30.50
N LYS A 409 4.17 9.16 -31.25
CA LYS A 409 3.92 7.80 -30.73
C LYS A 409 2.74 7.70 -29.75
N ARG A 410 1.73 8.55 -29.93
CA ARG A 410 0.57 8.67 -29.03
C ARG A 410 -0.17 7.35 -28.86
N ASP A 411 -0.44 6.67 -29.98
CA ASP A 411 -1.21 5.43 -30.00
C ASP A 411 -0.38 4.29 -29.42
N GLU A 412 0.89 4.16 -29.81
CA GLU A 412 1.74 3.06 -29.36
C GLU A 412 2.09 3.13 -27.86
N LEU A 413 2.02 4.33 -27.27
CA LEU A 413 2.21 4.55 -25.83
C LEU A 413 0.91 4.47 -25.02
N ASN A 414 -0.24 4.27 -25.67
CA ASN A 414 -1.58 4.36 -25.08
C ASN A 414 -1.76 5.65 -24.27
N THR A 415 -1.33 6.78 -24.84
CA THR A 415 -1.32 8.07 -24.15
C THR A 415 -2.72 8.51 -23.71
N ASP A 416 -3.77 8.16 -24.46
CA ASP A 416 -5.16 8.49 -24.10
C ASP A 416 -5.63 7.80 -22.82
N ASP A 417 -5.28 6.52 -22.64
CA ASP A 417 -5.55 5.78 -21.41
C ASP A 417 -4.79 6.38 -20.22
N ILE A 418 -3.53 6.74 -20.44
CA ILE A 418 -2.70 7.42 -19.43
C ILE A 418 -3.34 8.76 -19.03
N LEU A 419 -3.79 9.56 -20.00
CA LEU A 419 -4.45 10.83 -19.74
C LEU A 419 -5.75 10.66 -18.93
N THR A 420 -6.52 9.60 -19.21
CA THR A 420 -7.72 9.27 -18.44
C THR A 420 -7.38 8.94 -16.99
N ILE A 421 -6.32 8.15 -16.77
CA ILE A 421 -5.83 7.84 -15.41
C ILE A 421 -5.34 9.11 -14.71
N LEU A 422 -4.57 9.98 -15.40
CA LEU A 422 -4.08 11.23 -14.82
C LEU A 422 -5.23 12.17 -14.44
N ASN A 423 -6.24 12.31 -15.30
CA ASN A 423 -7.44 13.10 -15.01
C ASN A 423 -8.15 12.56 -13.76
N SER A 424 -8.39 11.25 -13.68
CA SER A 424 -9.02 10.64 -12.51
C SER A 424 -8.24 10.92 -11.21
N ARG A 425 -6.90 10.87 -11.24
CA ARG A 425 -6.05 11.16 -10.08
C ARG A 425 -6.06 12.65 -9.70
N ILE A 426 -6.03 13.53 -10.69
CA ILE A 426 -6.14 14.98 -10.48
C ILE A 426 -7.51 15.30 -9.86
N ASP A 427 -8.59 14.75 -10.39
CA ASP A 427 -9.96 14.97 -9.92
C ASP A 427 -10.20 14.40 -8.51
N ALA A 428 -9.51 13.31 -8.15
CA ALA A 428 -9.53 12.75 -6.79
C ALA A 428 -8.74 13.58 -5.77
N THR A 429 -7.81 14.43 -6.21
CA THR A 429 -6.87 15.14 -5.32
C THR A 429 -7.57 16.03 -4.27
N PRO A 430 -8.54 16.90 -4.62
CA PRO A 430 -9.20 17.75 -3.62
C PRO A 430 -9.86 16.94 -2.50
N LYS A 431 -10.52 15.82 -2.84
CA LYS A 431 -11.14 14.91 -1.87
C LYS A 431 -10.11 14.23 -0.99
N LEU A 432 -9.00 13.75 -1.55
CA LEU A 432 -7.94 13.12 -0.77
C LEU A 432 -7.22 14.11 0.16
N MET A 433 -7.09 15.39 -0.25
CA MET A 433 -6.61 16.45 0.62
C MET A 433 -7.59 16.76 1.75
N GLU A 434 -8.89 16.77 1.47
CA GLU A 434 -9.96 16.88 2.47
C GLU A 434 -9.89 15.73 3.48
N ALA A 435 -9.76 14.48 3.03
CA ALA A 435 -9.61 13.31 3.89
C ALA A 435 -8.40 13.43 4.83
N LYS A 436 -7.27 13.93 4.32
CA LYS A 436 -6.07 14.17 5.13
C LYS A 436 -6.26 15.29 6.16
N SER A 437 -7.02 16.33 5.81
CA SER A 437 -7.43 17.38 6.75
C SER A 437 -8.34 16.84 7.85
N LEU A 438 -9.32 15.99 7.48
CA LEU A 438 -10.20 15.31 8.43
C LEU A 438 -9.44 14.38 9.37
N GLU A 439 -8.50 13.58 8.86
CA GLU A 439 -7.60 12.75 9.67
C GLU A 439 -6.83 13.62 10.68
N LYS A 440 -6.22 14.72 10.24
CA LYS A 440 -5.50 15.65 11.13
C LYS A 440 -6.43 16.22 12.21
N ASN A 441 -7.64 16.63 11.85
CA ASN A 441 -8.64 17.13 12.80
C ASN A 441 -9.07 16.05 13.80
N GLY A 442 -9.16 14.79 13.36
CA GLY A 442 -9.40 13.64 14.21
C GLY A 442 -8.25 13.38 15.20
N ASP A 443 -7.00 13.44 14.72
CA ASP A 443 -5.80 13.33 15.55
C ASP A 443 -5.72 14.45 16.61
N GLU A 444 -6.07 15.68 16.24
CA GLU A 444 -6.15 16.82 17.17
C GLU A 444 -7.28 16.66 18.21
N ALA A 445 -8.42 16.09 17.82
CA ALA A 445 -9.51 15.78 18.74
C ALA A 445 -9.10 14.66 19.72
N MET A 446 -8.40 13.64 19.23
CA MET A 446 -7.80 12.59 20.06
C MET A 446 -6.83 13.16 21.10
N ALA A 447 -5.95 14.08 20.69
CA ALA A 447 -5.01 14.73 21.61
C ALA A 447 -5.71 15.52 22.73
N ARG A 448 -6.94 16.01 22.49
CA ARG A 448 -7.79 16.68 23.48
C ARG A 448 -8.72 15.74 24.25
N SER A 449 -8.62 14.42 24.04
CA SER A 449 -9.53 13.40 24.60
C SER A 449 -11.01 13.58 24.20
N ASP A 450 -11.26 14.29 23.09
CA ASP A 450 -12.60 14.40 22.50
C ASP A 450 -12.84 13.23 21.54
N PHE A 451 -13.15 12.08 22.14
CA PHE A 451 -13.30 10.80 21.43
C PHE A 451 -14.46 10.79 20.44
N ALA A 452 -15.53 11.53 20.72
CA ALA A 452 -16.70 11.61 19.84
C ALA A 452 -16.38 12.35 18.54
N THR A 453 -15.74 13.52 18.64
CA THR A 453 -15.30 14.28 17.47
C THR A 453 -14.24 13.51 16.69
N ALA A 454 -13.27 12.89 17.38
CA ALA A 454 -12.24 12.07 16.74
C ALA A 454 -12.85 10.94 15.89
N LYS A 455 -13.80 10.17 16.46
CA LYS A 455 -14.47 9.07 15.77
C LYS A 455 -15.23 9.56 14.53
N SER A 456 -15.97 10.66 14.64
CA SER A 456 -16.67 11.26 13.50
C SER A 456 -15.71 11.70 12.40
N LYS A 457 -14.58 12.34 12.75
CA LYS A 457 -13.61 12.81 11.74
C LYS A 457 -12.85 11.67 11.07
N TYR A 458 -12.52 10.61 11.81
CA TYR A 458 -11.94 9.41 11.20
C TYR A 458 -12.94 8.69 10.29
N ASP A 459 -14.22 8.60 10.66
CA ASP A 459 -15.26 7.99 9.82
C ASP A 459 -15.46 8.78 8.50
N ASP A 460 -15.56 10.11 8.58
CA ASP A 460 -15.62 10.99 7.40
C ASP A 460 -14.39 10.77 6.49
N ALA A 461 -13.19 10.69 7.07
CA ALA A 461 -11.96 10.44 6.32
C ALA A 461 -11.91 9.04 5.70
N ILE A 462 -12.35 7.99 6.42
CA ILE A 462 -12.45 6.62 5.94
C ILE A 462 -13.35 6.54 4.71
N ASN A 463 -14.53 7.15 4.75
CA ASN A 463 -15.47 7.14 3.63
C ASN A 463 -14.86 7.76 2.37
N ILE A 464 -14.12 8.85 2.51
CA ILE A 464 -13.42 9.48 1.38
C ILE A 464 -12.26 8.61 0.89
N TYR A 465 -11.42 8.07 1.78
CA TYR A 465 -10.31 7.21 1.38
C TYR A 465 -10.80 5.92 0.70
N LEU A 466 -11.87 5.30 1.20
CA LEU A 466 -12.47 4.10 0.63
C LEU A 466 -12.99 4.33 -0.79
N THR A 467 -13.77 5.40 -0.99
CA THR A 467 -14.32 5.75 -2.31
C THR A 467 -13.26 6.17 -3.34
N ASN A 468 -12.06 6.52 -2.88
CA ASN A 468 -10.90 6.83 -3.73
C ASN A 468 -9.84 5.72 -3.73
N GLY A 469 -10.19 4.50 -3.29
CA GLY A 469 -9.35 3.30 -3.42
C GLY A 469 -8.11 3.26 -2.51
N LYS A 470 -8.12 3.98 -1.38
CA LYS A 470 -7.00 4.06 -0.42
C LYS A 470 -7.20 3.12 0.77
N ALA A 471 -7.24 1.82 0.52
CA ALA A 471 -7.49 0.78 1.53
C ALA A 471 -6.48 0.82 2.71
N ASP A 472 -5.20 1.05 2.45
CA ASP A 472 -4.17 1.11 3.50
C ASP A 472 -4.44 2.23 4.53
N TYR A 473 -4.94 3.37 4.05
CA TYR A 473 -5.31 4.50 4.91
C TYR A 473 -6.55 4.18 5.73
N VAL A 474 -7.54 3.50 5.12
CA VAL A 474 -8.74 3.03 5.82
C VAL A 474 -8.36 2.10 6.97
N ILE A 475 -7.54 1.08 6.73
CA ILE A 475 -7.10 0.12 7.75
C ILE A 475 -6.38 0.84 8.92
N ASN A 476 -5.54 1.83 8.61
CA ASN A 476 -4.84 2.59 9.64
C ASN A 476 -5.79 3.45 10.48
N LEU A 477 -6.79 4.09 9.86
CA LEU A 477 -7.81 4.86 10.58
C LEU A 477 -8.75 3.95 11.39
N GLU A 478 -9.14 2.79 10.87
CA GLU A 478 -9.91 1.79 11.61
C GLU A 478 -9.16 1.32 12.85
N ARG A 479 -7.84 1.08 12.75
CA ARG A 479 -6.99 0.77 13.91
C ARG A 479 -6.94 1.93 14.91
N LYS A 480 -6.83 3.18 14.44
CA LYS A 480 -6.94 4.36 15.32
C LYS A 480 -8.29 4.36 16.04
N MET A 481 -9.40 4.10 15.34
CA MET A 481 -10.76 4.02 15.91
C MET A 481 -10.93 2.89 16.93
N GLU A 482 -10.30 1.74 16.71
CA GLU A 482 -10.27 0.63 17.69
C GLU A 482 -9.56 1.07 18.97
N GLY A 483 -8.39 1.73 18.84
CA GLY A 483 -7.64 2.30 19.96
C GLY A 483 -8.41 3.37 20.75
N ILE A 484 -9.32 4.13 20.10
CA ILE A 484 -10.24 5.05 20.82
C ILE A 484 -11.07 4.28 21.83
N SER A 485 -11.62 3.13 21.44
CA SER A 485 -12.52 2.35 22.31
C SER A 485 -11.79 1.85 23.56
N GLU A 486 -10.54 1.41 23.41
CA GLU A 486 -9.70 0.97 24.53
C GLU A 486 -9.29 2.13 25.46
N GLN A 487 -8.90 3.28 24.89
CA GLN A 487 -8.58 4.48 25.67
C GLN A 487 -9.82 5.04 26.38
N GLN A 488 -10.98 5.04 25.72
CA GLN A 488 -12.26 5.44 26.29
C GLN A 488 -12.64 4.52 27.46
N GLN A 489 -12.45 3.21 27.32
CA GLN A 489 -12.67 2.24 28.41
C GLN A 489 -11.70 2.47 29.58
N THR A 490 -10.42 2.75 29.29
CA THR A 490 -9.41 3.03 30.32
C THR A 490 -9.75 4.31 31.08
N ALA A 491 -10.10 5.38 30.38
CA ALA A 491 -10.52 6.63 30.97
C ALA A 491 -11.83 6.48 31.76
N TYR A 492 -12.76 5.66 31.28
CA TYR A 492 -13.98 5.29 32.02
C TYR A 492 -13.65 4.56 33.32
N ASN A 493 -12.76 3.55 33.28
CA ASN A 493 -12.32 2.83 34.47
C ASN A 493 -11.64 3.78 35.48
N GLY A 494 -10.87 4.76 34.99
CA GLY A 494 -10.31 5.83 35.82
C GLY A 494 -11.39 6.68 36.49
N ALA A 495 -12.39 7.13 35.73
CA ALA A 495 -13.53 7.88 36.26
C ALA A 495 -14.32 7.07 37.32
N LEU A 496 -14.53 5.78 37.07
CA LEU A 496 -15.19 4.85 37.99
C LEU A 496 -14.38 4.63 39.26
N LEU A 497 -13.05 4.52 39.17
CA LEU A 497 -12.19 4.41 40.34
C LEU A 497 -12.27 5.68 41.21
N THR A 498 -12.29 6.86 40.58
CA THR A 498 -12.49 8.14 41.27
C THR A 498 -13.87 8.23 41.92
N GLU A 499 -14.92 7.78 41.23
CA GLU A 499 -16.28 7.66 41.78
C GLU A 499 -16.31 6.74 43.01
N ASN A 500 -15.74 5.53 42.91
CA ASN A 500 -15.66 4.58 44.02
C ASN A 500 -14.89 5.15 45.21
N ARG A 501 -13.84 5.95 44.96
CA ARG A 501 -13.11 6.67 46.02
C ARG A 501 -14.00 7.70 46.71
N ALA A 502 -14.82 8.43 45.96
CA ALA A 502 -15.80 9.37 46.50
C ALA A 502 -16.87 8.63 47.33
N ASP A 503 -17.36 7.47 46.87
CA ASP A 503 -18.29 6.61 47.61
C ASP A 503 -17.69 6.20 48.97
N MET A 504 -16.44 5.73 49.01
CA MET A 504 -15.75 5.36 50.26
C MET A 504 -15.64 6.52 51.25
N LEU A 505 -15.41 7.75 50.77
CA LEU A 505 -15.31 8.94 51.61
C LEU A 505 -16.67 9.46 52.09
N SER A 506 -17.78 9.09 51.43
CA SER A 506 -19.11 9.69 51.63
C SER A 506 -19.59 9.63 53.08
N ALA A 507 -19.28 8.55 53.81
CA ALA A 507 -19.71 8.37 55.19
C ALA A 507 -18.81 9.09 56.22
N SER A 508 -17.50 9.15 55.97
CA SER A 508 -16.50 9.64 56.93
C SER A 508 -16.10 11.10 56.72
N ASN A 509 -16.08 11.56 55.47
CA ASN A 509 -15.67 12.92 55.09
C ASN A 509 -16.50 13.40 53.87
N PRO A 510 -17.71 13.93 54.11
CA PRO A 510 -18.63 14.33 53.04
C PRO A 510 -18.11 15.45 52.14
N ASP A 511 -17.25 16.34 52.63
CA ASP A 511 -16.73 17.46 51.84
C ASP A 511 -15.66 16.99 50.86
N SER A 512 -14.69 16.19 51.30
CA SER A 512 -13.72 15.57 50.40
C SER A 512 -14.36 14.56 49.44
N SER A 513 -15.42 13.87 49.87
CA SER A 513 -16.22 13.01 48.99
C SER A 513 -16.83 13.83 47.84
N ARG A 514 -17.39 15.02 48.12
CA ARG A 514 -17.98 15.90 47.11
C ARG A 514 -16.97 16.45 46.12
N GLU A 515 -15.81 16.88 46.58
CA GLU A 515 -14.70 17.29 45.70
C GLU A 515 -14.29 16.16 44.75
N THR A 516 -14.17 14.94 45.28
CA THR A 516 -13.82 13.75 44.50
C THR A 516 -14.95 13.39 43.51
N TYR A 517 -16.22 13.57 43.87
CA TYR A 517 -17.33 13.42 42.94
C TYR A 517 -17.31 14.47 41.83
N TYR A 518 -16.97 15.73 42.11
CA TYR A 518 -16.81 16.73 41.05
C TYR A 518 -15.68 16.37 40.07
N GLU A 519 -14.61 15.75 40.56
CA GLU A 519 -13.55 15.21 39.72
C GLU A 519 -14.05 14.06 38.84
N ALA A 520 -14.69 13.04 39.43
CA ALA A 520 -15.29 11.93 38.68
C ALA A 520 -16.32 12.42 37.64
N ARG A 521 -17.16 13.38 38.03
CA ARG A 521 -18.14 14.04 37.16
C ARG A 521 -17.47 14.71 35.97
N ARG A 522 -16.37 15.45 36.18
CA ARG A 522 -15.61 16.08 35.10
C ARG A 522 -15.03 15.02 34.15
N MET A 523 -14.53 13.91 34.68
CA MET A 523 -14.02 12.80 33.87
C MET A 523 -15.11 12.17 33.01
N TYR A 524 -16.29 11.87 33.57
CA TYR A 524 -17.44 11.37 32.81
C TYR A 524 -17.97 12.38 31.78
N GLN A 525 -17.92 13.67 32.11
CA GLN A 525 -18.31 14.74 31.18
C GLN A 525 -17.36 14.83 29.97
N LEU A 526 -16.06 14.64 30.17
CA LEU A 526 -15.07 14.56 29.08
C LEU A 526 -15.28 13.31 28.21
N LEU A 527 -15.78 12.22 28.80
CA LEU A 527 -16.17 11.01 28.08
C LEU A 527 -17.53 11.12 27.36
N GLY A 528 -18.27 12.22 27.57
CA GLY A 528 -19.61 12.42 27.02
C GLY A 528 -20.70 11.55 27.66
N ASP A 529 -20.41 10.87 28.78
CA ASP A 529 -21.37 9.99 29.47
C ASP A 529 -22.32 10.82 30.36
N LYS A 530 -23.43 11.27 29.74
CA LYS A 530 -24.46 12.07 30.41
C LYS A 530 -25.21 11.29 31.51
N VAL A 531 -25.32 9.96 31.37
CA VAL A 531 -26.01 9.13 32.36
C VAL A 531 -25.20 9.09 33.63
N LYS A 532 -23.91 8.74 33.53
CA LYS A 532 -23.01 8.74 34.70
C LYS A 532 -22.81 10.12 35.29
N THR A 533 -22.75 11.16 34.46
CA THR A 533 -22.71 12.55 34.95
C THR A 533 -23.95 12.85 35.82
N GLY A 534 -25.14 12.45 35.38
CA GLY A 534 -26.38 12.61 36.14
C GLY A 534 -26.44 11.76 37.42
N GLU A 535 -25.94 10.52 37.38
CA GLU A 535 -25.83 9.66 38.57
C GLU A 535 -24.92 10.28 39.63
N VAL A 536 -23.76 10.81 39.23
CA VAL A 536 -22.84 11.51 40.14
C VAL A 536 -23.46 12.79 40.68
N ASP A 537 -24.19 13.55 39.86
CA ASP A 537 -24.95 14.73 40.31
C ASP A 537 -25.98 14.36 41.39
N ASN A 538 -26.70 13.25 41.22
CA ASN A 538 -27.63 12.73 42.25
C ASN A 538 -26.89 12.35 43.55
N LYS A 539 -25.75 11.67 43.46
CA LYS A 539 -24.92 11.31 44.64
C LYS A 539 -24.43 12.56 45.38
N ILE A 540 -24.05 13.62 44.66
CA ILE A 540 -23.69 14.92 45.25
C ILE A 540 -24.91 15.54 45.96
N GLN A 541 -26.09 15.51 45.33
CA GLN A 541 -27.33 16.01 45.94
C GLN A 541 -27.72 15.23 47.21
N GLU A 542 -27.55 13.91 47.23
CA GLU A 542 -27.80 13.08 48.41
C GLU A 542 -26.87 13.43 49.58
N ILE A 543 -25.59 13.74 49.32
CA ILE A 543 -24.67 14.23 50.35
C ILE A 543 -25.16 15.56 50.92
N ASN A 544 -25.55 16.49 50.04
CA ASN A 544 -26.06 17.81 50.46
C ASN A 544 -27.36 17.66 51.29
N ALA A 545 -28.27 16.77 50.87
CA ALA A 545 -29.51 16.50 51.58
C ALA A 545 -29.26 15.87 52.96
N ARG A 546 -28.32 14.92 53.07
CA ARG A 546 -27.92 14.33 54.35
C ARG A 546 -27.33 15.37 55.31
N GLN A 547 -26.41 16.22 54.85
CA GLN A 547 -25.84 17.29 55.67
C GLN A 547 -26.92 18.30 56.12
N LEU A 548 -27.89 18.63 55.25
CA LEU A 548 -29.00 19.51 55.60
C LEU A 548 -29.92 18.88 56.66
N ALA A 549 -30.20 17.58 56.56
CA ALA A 549 -30.98 16.85 57.56
C ALA A 549 -30.26 16.77 58.93
N ASP A 550 -28.94 16.51 58.92
CA ASP A 550 -28.11 16.57 60.14
C ASP A 550 -28.16 17.98 60.75
N LEU A 551 -28.07 19.03 59.93
CA LEU A 551 -28.17 20.43 60.38
C LEU A 551 -29.54 20.74 60.99
N GLN A 552 -30.64 20.30 60.36
CA GLN A 552 -31.99 20.43 60.90
C GLN A 552 -32.15 19.70 62.22
N THR A 553 -31.59 18.48 62.33
CA THR A 553 -31.61 17.70 63.57
C THR A 553 -30.87 18.43 64.70
N ALA A 554 -29.69 19.00 64.41
CA ALA A 554 -28.95 19.82 65.36
C ALA A 554 -29.75 21.05 65.80
N ASN A 555 -30.35 21.78 64.85
CA ASN A 555 -31.19 22.95 65.14
C ASN A 555 -32.41 22.58 66.01
N ASN A 556 -33.08 21.46 65.72
CA ASN A 556 -34.21 20.99 66.52
C ASN A 556 -33.78 20.65 67.95
N LEU A 557 -32.64 19.98 68.13
CA LEU A 557 -32.06 19.70 69.45
C LEU A 557 -31.71 20.99 70.21
N ILE A 558 -31.26 22.05 69.53
CA ILE A 558 -31.10 23.38 70.15
C ILE A 558 -32.45 23.93 70.61
N GLN A 559 -33.49 23.90 69.77
CA GLN A 559 -34.82 24.40 70.14
C GLN A 559 -35.43 23.63 71.31
N GLU A 560 -35.33 22.30 71.30
CA GLU A 560 -35.75 21.44 72.41
C GLU A 560 -34.95 21.75 73.69
N GLY A 561 -33.63 21.91 73.58
CA GLY A 561 -32.78 22.31 74.70
C GLY A 561 -33.19 23.66 75.31
N LEU A 562 -33.48 24.66 74.47
CA LEU A 562 -33.96 25.97 74.92
C LEU A 562 -35.34 25.88 75.60
N SER A 563 -36.25 25.05 75.07
CA SER A 563 -37.56 24.79 75.69
C SER A 563 -37.44 24.12 77.06
N LEU A 564 -36.54 23.14 77.20
CA LEU A 564 -36.24 22.48 78.48
C LEU A 564 -35.64 23.43 79.51
N LEU A 565 -34.80 24.36 79.05
CA LEU A 565 -34.23 25.41 79.89
C LEU A 565 -35.32 26.34 80.46
N ASN A 566 -36.27 26.75 79.63
CA ASN A 566 -37.40 27.60 80.02
C ASN A 566 -38.40 26.89 80.96
N SER A 567 -38.50 25.57 80.89
CA SER A 567 -39.38 24.76 81.75
C SER A 567 -38.69 24.29 83.05
N GLY A 568 -37.49 24.81 83.35
CA GLY A 568 -36.81 24.55 84.61
C GLY A 568 -36.08 23.20 84.69
N ASN A 569 -35.73 22.60 83.54
CA ASN A 569 -34.97 21.35 83.48
C ASN A 569 -33.59 21.53 82.81
N PRO A 570 -32.65 22.23 83.47
CA PRO A 570 -31.39 22.62 82.85
C PRO A 570 -30.46 21.43 82.56
N VAL A 571 -30.58 20.31 83.27
CA VAL A 571 -29.75 19.11 83.04
C VAL A 571 -30.09 18.43 81.71
N MET A 572 -31.39 18.26 81.41
CA MET A 572 -31.81 17.70 80.12
C MET A 572 -31.55 18.68 78.95
N ALA A 573 -31.66 19.99 79.19
CA ALA A 573 -31.27 21.01 78.23
C ALA A 573 -29.79 20.88 77.81
N ILE A 574 -28.88 20.73 78.78
CA ILE A 574 -27.44 20.52 78.53
C ILE A 574 -27.18 19.26 77.70
N ALA A 575 -27.92 18.18 77.94
CA ALA A 575 -27.78 16.95 77.17
C ALA A 575 -28.15 17.15 75.68
N ASN A 576 -29.24 17.85 75.40
CA ASN A 576 -29.66 18.17 74.03
C ASN A 576 -28.71 19.14 73.33
N PHE A 577 -28.21 20.17 74.03
CA PHE A 577 -27.19 21.06 73.49
C PHE A 577 -25.88 20.34 73.17
N ASN A 578 -25.42 19.41 74.01
CA ASN A 578 -24.22 18.62 73.71
C ASN A 578 -24.41 17.71 72.49
N LYS A 579 -25.58 17.09 72.32
CA LYS A 579 -25.90 16.32 71.12
C LYS A 579 -25.90 17.20 69.87
N ALA A 580 -26.53 18.37 69.93
CA ALA A 580 -26.52 19.34 68.83
C ALA A 580 -25.08 19.79 68.49
N LYS A 581 -24.26 20.08 69.50
CA LYS A 581 -22.84 20.47 69.33
C LYS A 581 -22.02 19.38 68.64
N LEU A 582 -22.20 18.12 69.00
CA LEU A 582 -21.53 16.99 68.34
C LEU A 582 -21.87 16.93 66.85
N ILE A 583 -23.14 17.17 66.50
CA ILE A 583 -23.58 17.19 65.10
C ILE A 583 -22.98 18.41 64.35
N TYR A 584 -23.03 19.63 64.92
CA TYR A 584 -22.40 20.79 64.29
C TYR A 584 -20.88 20.61 64.08
N ASN A 585 -20.17 20.00 65.04
CA ASN A 585 -18.75 19.68 64.90
C ASN A 585 -18.49 18.68 63.77
N LYS A 586 -19.35 17.64 63.62
CA LYS A 586 -19.26 16.67 62.52
C LYS A 586 -19.50 17.33 61.16
N LEU A 587 -20.34 18.36 61.11
CA LEU A 587 -20.61 19.16 59.91
C LEU A 587 -19.56 20.24 59.64
N GLY A 588 -18.55 20.41 60.51
CA GLY A 588 -17.57 21.49 60.39
C GLY A 588 -18.12 22.90 60.70
N ASP A 589 -19.35 23.01 61.21
CA ASP A 589 -20.01 24.29 61.52
C ASP A 589 -19.55 24.84 62.88
N SER A 590 -18.35 25.41 62.86
CA SER A 590 -17.71 26.00 64.05
C SER A 590 -18.50 27.19 64.65
N GLY A 591 -19.31 27.87 63.83
CA GLY A 591 -20.13 29.00 64.25
C GLY A 591 -21.25 28.55 65.18
N ASN A 592 -22.09 27.63 64.70
CA ASN A 592 -23.20 27.10 65.51
C ASN A 592 -22.72 26.25 66.69
N SER A 593 -21.61 25.52 66.54
CA SER A 593 -20.96 24.83 67.67
C SER A 593 -20.56 25.79 68.79
N ARG A 594 -19.95 26.95 68.45
CA ARG A 594 -19.58 27.98 69.43
C ARG A 594 -20.80 28.66 70.04
N SER A 595 -21.84 28.95 69.25
CA SER A 595 -23.11 29.48 69.78
C SER A 595 -23.77 28.49 70.75
N THR A 596 -23.68 27.19 70.46
CA THR A 596 -24.20 26.12 71.34
C THR A 596 -23.46 26.07 72.68
N ASP A 597 -22.15 26.36 72.70
CA ASP A 597 -21.38 26.49 73.94
C ASP A 597 -21.90 27.60 74.86
N GLU A 598 -22.38 28.72 74.29
CA GLU A 598 -22.97 29.79 75.08
C GLU A 598 -24.31 29.35 75.71
N TYR A 599 -25.14 28.58 75.00
CA TYR A 599 -26.37 27.99 75.57
C TYR A 599 -26.06 26.99 76.71
N ILE A 600 -25.02 26.17 76.55
CA ILE A 600 -24.56 25.24 77.60
C ILE A 600 -24.11 26.03 78.84
N LYS A 601 -23.34 27.11 78.68
CA LYS A 601 -22.91 27.98 79.79
C LYS A 601 -24.09 28.62 80.52
N GLN A 602 -25.08 29.12 79.78
CA GLN A 602 -26.30 29.69 80.37
C GLN A 602 -27.05 28.63 81.18
N ALA A 603 -27.23 27.41 80.65
CA ALA A 603 -27.86 26.30 81.36
C ALA A 603 -27.15 25.93 82.67
N HIS A 604 -25.81 25.91 82.67
CA HIS A 604 -25.03 25.71 83.90
C HIS A 604 -25.22 26.82 84.94
N THR A 605 -25.54 28.04 84.51
CA THR A 605 -25.85 29.17 85.41
C THR A 605 -27.20 28.94 86.10
N PHE A 606 -28.20 28.40 85.40
CA PHE A 606 -29.48 28.00 86.02
C PHE A 606 -29.31 26.86 87.04
N VAL A 607 -28.46 25.86 86.77
CA VAL A 607 -28.11 24.81 87.76
C VAL A 607 -27.50 25.44 89.03
N LYS A 608 -26.58 26.40 88.87
CA LYS A 608 -25.99 27.13 90.01
C LYS A 608 -27.02 27.94 90.79
N ILE A 609 -28.01 28.54 90.14
CA ILE A 609 -29.09 29.27 90.81
C ILE A 609 -29.97 28.30 91.58
N GLU A 610 -30.30 27.13 91.03
CA GLU A 610 -31.08 26.10 91.73
C GLU A 610 -30.36 25.56 92.99
N ASP A 611 -29.05 25.32 92.90
CA ASP A 611 -28.21 24.93 94.05
C ASP A 611 -28.07 26.06 95.08
N HIS A 612 -27.98 27.32 94.65
CA HIS A 612 -27.94 28.49 95.54
C HIS A 612 -29.28 28.73 96.25
N THR A 613 -30.40 28.42 95.59
CA THR A 613 -31.75 28.49 96.17
C THR A 613 -31.96 27.41 97.23
N LYS A 614 -31.41 26.20 97.03
CA LYS A 614 -31.39 25.13 98.05
C LYS A 614 -30.46 25.43 99.24
N GLN A 615 -29.41 26.24 99.06
CA GLN A 615 -28.55 26.72 100.16
C GLN A 615 -29.20 27.81 101.02
N LEU A 616 -30.00 28.70 100.43
CA LEU A 616 -30.75 29.75 101.16
C LEU A 616 -31.92 29.18 102.01
N GLU A 617 -32.54 28.08 101.58
CA GLU A 617 -33.57 27.38 102.37
C GLU A 617 -33.00 26.60 103.58
N GLN A 618 -31.73 26.20 103.53
CA GLN A 618 -31.06 25.49 104.64
C GLN A 618 -30.58 26.46 105.74
N GLN A 619 -30.06 27.65 105.37
CA GLN A 619 -29.66 28.69 106.33
C GLN A 619 -30.86 29.31 107.07
N SER A 620 -32.03 29.42 106.42
CA SER A 620 -33.26 29.88 107.07
C SER A 620 -33.89 28.86 108.04
N LYS A 621 -33.54 27.56 107.94
CA LYS A 621 -34.03 26.49 108.83
C LYS A 621 -33.19 26.33 110.10
N GLU A 622 -31.90 26.62 110.04
CA GLU A 622 -30.98 26.51 111.19
C GLU A 622 -31.10 27.71 112.16
N GLU A 623 -31.42 28.92 111.67
CA GLU A 623 -31.68 30.10 112.51
C GLU A 623 -33.05 30.05 113.25
N LEU A 624 -34.06 29.36 112.67
CA LEU A 624 -35.35 29.13 113.32
C LEU A 624 -35.27 28.06 114.43
N ALA A 625 -34.41 27.05 114.27
CA ALA A 625 -34.25 25.96 115.22
C ALA A 625 -33.58 26.40 116.55
N VAL A 626 -32.67 27.38 116.51
CA VAL A 626 -32.00 27.92 117.71
C VAL A 626 -32.94 28.80 118.54
N LYS A 627 -33.81 29.60 117.91
CA LYS A 627 -34.83 30.40 118.62
C LYS A 627 -35.97 29.55 119.19
N GLN A 628 -36.33 28.43 118.55
CA GLN A 628 -37.35 27.50 119.05
C GLN A 628 -36.87 26.74 120.32
N GLN A 629 -35.59 26.37 120.40
CA GLN A 629 -35.00 25.72 121.58
C GLN A 629 -34.95 26.61 122.85
N GLU A 630 -34.84 27.93 122.72
CA GLU A 630 -34.93 28.87 123.86
C GLU A 630 -36.37 29.07 124.36
N ILE A 631 -37.35 29.00 123.46
CA ILE A 631 -38.79 29.09 123.79
C ILE A 631 -39.26 27.80 124.48
N ASP A 632 -38.80 26.63 124.03
CA ASP A 632 -39.19 25.34 124.59
C ASP A 632 -38.64 25.13 126.02
N LYS A 633 -37.45 25.65 126.35
CA LYS A 633 -36.92 25.67 127.73
C LYS A 633 -37.71 26.57 128.68
N LYS A 634 -38.23 27.71 128.21
CA LYS A 634 -39.11 28.59 129.01
C LYS A 634 -40.50 27.98 129.20
N ASN A 635 -41.05 27.34 128.17
CA ASN A 635 -42.36 26.70 128.24
C ASN A 635 -42.37 25.43 129.11
N ALA A 636 -41.27 24.67 129.16
CA ALA A 636 -41.13 23.53 130.08
C ALA A 636 -41.09 23.94 131.57
N ALA A 637 -40.49 25.10 131.90
CA ALA A 637 -40.52 25.65 133.25
C ALA A 637 -41.91 26.17 133.66
N ILE A 638 -42.65 26.75 132.70
CA ILE A 638 -44.05 27.20 132.90
C ILE A 638 -45.00 26.00 133.06
N ALA A 639 -44.77 24.90 132.33
CA ALA A 639 -45.59 23.70 132.41
C ALA A 639 -45.49 22.96 133.76
N GLU A 640 -44.30 22.92 134.39
CA GLU A 640 -44.13 22.30 135.71
C GLU A 640 -44.77 23.15 136.84
N GLU A 641 -44.77 24.48 136.73
CA GLU A 641 -45.51 25.36 137.64
C GLU A 641 -47.03 25.21 137.48
N MET A 642 -47.53 25.07 136.24
CA MET A 642 -48.95 24.78 135.98
C MET A 642 -49.39 23.44 136.58
N ARG A 643 -48.53 22.40 136.54
CA ARG A 643 -48.82 21.08 137.12
C ARG A 643 -48.98 21.13 138.65
N LYS A 644 -48.14 21.90 139.35
CA LYS A 644 -48.26 22.12 140.81
C LYS A 644 -49.51 22.95 141.16
N ALA A 645 -49.89 23.90 140.32
CA ALA A 645 -51.12 24.68 140.50
C ALA A 645 -52.39 23.83 140.33
N GLU A 646 -52.41 22.92 139.35
CA GLU A 646 -53.51 21.97 139.10
C GLU A 646 -53.73 21.03 140.30
N GLU A 647 -52.66 20.42 140.81
CA GLU A 647 -52.71 19.53 142.00
C GLU A 647 -53.24 20.26 143.24
N ARG A 648 -52.85 21.53 143.44
CA ARG A 648 -53.37 22.38 144.53
C ARG A 648 -54.87 22.67 144.35
N ASN A 649 -55.31 22.93 143.12
CA ASN A 649 -56.70 23.24 142.82
C ASN A 649 -57.62 22.03 143.05
N GLN A 650 -57.19 20.82 142.68
CA GLN A 650 -57.97 19.60 142.96
C GLN A 650 -58.21 19.36 144.45
N LYS A 651 -57.20 19.61 145.30
CA LYS A 651 -57.36 19.49 146.76
C LYS A 651 -58.36 20.50 147.33
N ILE A 652 -58.42 21.73 146.78
CA ILE A 652 -59.39 22.75 147.20
C ILE A 652 -60.82 22.31 146.86
N ILE A 653 -61.03 21.77 145.65
CA ILE A 653 -62.35 21.28 145.22
C ILE A 653 -62.82 20.15 146.13
N LEU A 654 -61.96 19.15 146.38
CA LEU A 654 -62.30 18.00 147.23
C LEU A 654 -62.66 18.42 148.66
N ALA A 655 -61.91 19.35 149.26
CA ALA A 655 -62.20 19.87 150.58
C ALA A 655 -63.55 20.63 150.63
N GLY A 656 -63.88 21.36 149.56
CA GLY A 656 -65.16 22.03 149.39
C GLY A 656 -66.33 21.04 149.29
N ASP A 657 -66.18 19.97 148.52
CA ASP A 657 -67.21 18.92 148.38
C ASP A 657 -67.47 18.20 149.71
N LEU A 658 -66.42 17.91 150.48
CA LEU A 658 -66.55 17.32 151.82
C LEU A 658 -67.26 18.27 152.79
N LYS A 659 -66.96 19.57 152.74
CA LYS A 659 -67.70 20.60 153.50
C LYS A 659 -69.18 20.59 153.13
N ASN A 660 -69.51 20.63 151.84
CA ASN A 660 -70.89 20.60 151.37
C ASN A 660 -71.61 19.31 151.80
N LYS A 661 -70.92 18.17 151.78
CA LYS A 661 -71.48 16.90 152.28
C LYS A 661 -71.73 16.93 153.79
N GLY A 662 -70.81 17.54 154.54
CA GLY A 662 -71.00 17.82 155.96
C GLY A 662 -72.26 18.67 156.20
N ASP A 663 -72.48 19.70 155.38
CA ASP A 663 -73.67 20.57 155.46
C ASP A 663 -74.97 19.80 155.16
N GLU A 664 -75.00 18.98 154.12
CA GLU A 664 -76.14 18.12 153.80
C GLU A 664 -76.48 17.16 154.94
N LEU A 665 -75.45 16.53 155.54
CA LEU A 665 -75.63 15.59 156.66
C LEU A 665 -76.09 16.30 157.94
N ALA A 666 -75.62 17.52 158.18
CA ALA A 666 -76.08 18.37 159.29
C ALA A 666 -77.57 18.71 159.15
N PHE A 667 -77.97 19.05 157.92
CA PHE A 667 -79.37 19.36 157.59
C PHE A 667 -80.28 18.13 157.78
N ALA A 668 -79.77 16.93 157.47
CA ALA A 668 -80.48 15.67 157.72
C ALA A 668 -80.44 15.20 159.20
N GLU A 669 -79.96 16.04 160.13
CA GLU A 669 -79.79 15.75 161.56
C GLU A 669 -78.83 14.57 161.86
N ARG A 670 -78.02 14.14 160.89
CA ARG A 670 -76.99 13.09 161.03
C ARG A 670 -75.68 13.69 161.52
N TYR A 671 -75.70 14.27 162.71
CA TYR A 671 -74.62 15.13 163.20
C TYR A 671 -73.25 14.44 163.35
N ILE A 672 -73.21 13.15 163.70
CA ILE A 672 -71.93 12.40 163.83
C ILE A 672 -71.21 12.35 162.47
N GLU A 673 -71.93 11.91 161.44
CA GLU A 673 -71.35 11.78 160.09
C GLU A 673 -71.03 13.14 159.46
N SER A 674 -71.82 14.17 159.80
CA SER A 674 -71.53 15.54 159.41
C SER A 674 -70.21 16.04 160.00
N ILE A 675 -69.96 15.79 161.29
CA ILE A 675 -68.71 16.16 161.97
C ILE A 675 -67.52 15.45 161.34
N ASP A 676 -67.62 14.15 161.05
CA ASP A 676 -66.55 13.39 160.39
C ASP A 676 -66.18 14.01 159.03
N LYS A 677 -67.19 14.42 158.24
CA LYS A 677 -66.94 15.07 156.94
C LYS A 677 -66.32 16.46 157.07
N TYR A 678 -66.67 17.22 158.11
CA TYR A 678 -65.98 18.48 158.37
C TYR A 678 -64.54 18.29 158.84
N GLU A 679 -64.24 17.26 159.65
CA GLU A 679 -62.85 16.97 160.04
C GLU A 679 -62.01 16.49 158.85
N GLU A 680 -62.58 15.67 157.95
CA GLU A 680 -61.94 15.30 156.68
C GLU A 680 -61.65 16.54 155.81
N ALA A 681 -62.62 17.44 155.65
CA ALA A 681 -62.45 18.69 154.91
C ALA A 681 -61.39 19.60 155.55
N LYS A 682 -61.41 19.73 156.87
CA LYS A 682 -60.49 20.57 157.65
C LYS A 682 -59.05 20.07 157.55
N LYS A 683 -58.84 18.75 157.54
CA LYS A 683 -57.50 18.17 157.32
C LYS A 683 -56.93 18.58 155.95
N LEU A 684 -57.74 18.53 154.89
CA LEU A 684 -57.32 18.95 153.55
C LEU A 684 -57.04 20.46 153.49
N TYR A 685 -57.88 21.31 154.10
CA TYR A 685 -57.60 22.75 154.17
C TYR A 685 -56.37 23.09 155.00
N THR A 686 -56.03 22.27 156.01
CA THR A 686 -54.78 22.41 156.78
C THR A 686 -53.55 22.10 155.93
N GLU A 687 -53.60 21.04 155.10
CA GLU A 687 -52.52 20.73 154.14
C GLU A 687 -52.32 21.85 153.10
N LEU A 688 -53.35 22.65 152.85
CA LEU A 688 -53.33 23.78 151.92
C LEU A 688 -52.94 25.12 152.57
N ASP A 689 -52.69 25.13 153.89
CA ASP A 689 -52.45 26.31 154.74
C ASP A 689 -53.58 27.38 154.65
N LEU A 690 -54.83 26.93 154.45
CA LEU A 690 -56.01 27.79 154.34
C LEU A 690 -56.69 27.99 155.71
N LYS A 691 -56.03 28.77 156.58
CA LYS A 691 -56.41 28.95 157.99
C LYS A 691 -57.86 29.42 158.21
N GLY A 692 -58.37 30.29 157.34
CA GLY A 692 -59.75 30.79 157.45
C GLY A 692 -60.82 29.70 157.25
N GLU A 693 -60.63 28.77 156.32
CA GLU A 693 -61.57 27.67 156.10
C GLU A 693 -61.48 26.63 157.22
N THR A 694 -60.28 26.40 157.78
CA THR A 694 -60.13 25.50 158.94
C THR A 694 -60.82 26.03 160.19
N GLU A 695 -60.77 27.34 160.44
CA GLU A 695 -61.49 27.99 161.56
C GLU A 695 -63.01 27.94 161.34
N TYR A 696 -63.47 28.15 160.10
CA TYR A 696 -64.89 28.06 159.76
C TYR A 696 -65.47 26.65 159.92
N LEU A 697 -64.69 25.61 159.59
CA LEU A 697 -65.11 24.22 159.81
C LEU A 697 -65.11 23.85 161.29
N GLU A 698 -64.17 24.35 162.09
CA GLU A 698 -64.17 24.17 163.55
C GLU A 698 -65.47 24.70 164.16
N TYR A 699 -65.91 25.88 163.72
CA TYR A 699 -67.21 26.43 164.09
C TYR A 699 -68.37 25.47 163.78
N LYS A 700 -68.43 24.94 162.55
CA LYS A 700 -69.52 24.02 162.14
C LYS A 700 -69.50 22.71 162.92
N ILE A 701 -68.32 22.19 163.25
CA ILE A 701 -68.15 21.02 164.11
C ILE A 701 -68.74 21.30 165.50
N LYS A 702 -68.34 22.41 166.15
CA LYS A 702 -68.88 22.78 167.48
C LYS A 702 -70.37 23.01 167.49
N ARG A 703 -70.90 23.64 166.44
CA ARG A 703 -72.34 23.81 166.25
C ARG A 703 -73.05 22.46 166.15
N ASN A 704 -72.55 21.51 165.37
CA ASN A 704 -73.18 20.19 165.23
C ASN A 704 -73.01 19.30 166.45
N GLU A 705 -71.90 19.40 167.18
CA GLU A 705 -71.74 18.77 168.50
C GLU A 705 -72.85 19.24 169.46
N GLY A 706 -73.15 20.53 169.46
CA GLY A 706 -74.21 21.09 170.30
C GLY A 706 -75.59 20.52 169.98
N TYR A 707 -75.96 20.41 168.71
CA TYR A 707 -77.23 19.78 168.31
C TYR A 707 -77.25 18.28 168.59
N LEU A 708 -76.14 17.57 168.39
CA LEU A 708 -76.01 16.15 168.72
C LEU A 708 -76.24 15.92 170.22
N TYR A 709 -75.62 16.72 171.08
CA TYR A 709 -75.80 16.61 172.52
C TYR A 709 -77.22 17.01 172.96
N GLU A 710 -77.87 17.98 172.30
CA GLU A 710 -79.27 18.29 172.53
C GLU A 710 -80.17 17.07 172.24
N LEU A 711 -79.97 16.43 171.09
CA LEU A 711 -80.72 15.25 170.67
C LEU A 711 -80.51 14.07 171.64
N GLN A 712 -79.26 13.83 172.04
CA GLN A 712 -78.94 12.81 173.05
C GLN A 712 -79.58 13.13 174.41
N GLY A 713 -79.61 14.42 174.80
CA GLY A 713 -80.31 14.89 176.00
C GLY A 713 -81.81 14.66 175.93
N ASP A 714 -82.44 14.95 174.79
CA ASP A 714 -83.86 14.69 174.55
C ASP A 714 -84.21 13.20 174.63
N GLN A 715 -83.36 12.32 174.08
CA GLN A 715 -83.51 10.88 174.19
C GLN A 715 -83.38 10.40 175.64
N ALA A 716 -82.37 10.86 176.37
CA ALA A 716 -82.17 10.55 177.79
C ALA A 716 -83.34 11.04 178.65
N TYR A 717 -83.87 12.24 178.36
CA TYR A 717 -85.02 12.82 179.05
C TYR A 717 -86.30 12.00 178.79
N LYS A 718 -86.55 11.57 177.54
CA LYS A 718 -87.66 10.66 177.21
C LYS A 718 -87.52 9.31 177.93
N ALA A 719 -86.29 8.78 178.03
CA ALA A 719 -85.97 7.55 178.76
C ALA A 719 -85.98 7.72 180.30
N LYS A 720 -86.33 8.90 180.82
CA LYS A 720 -86.36 9.24 182.25
C LYS A 720 -84.99 9.16 182.95
N LYS A 721 -83.89 9.19 182.19
CA LYS A 721 -82.52 9.28 182.71
C LYS A 721 -82.15 10.74 182.94
N TRP A 722 -82.61 11.30 184.05
CA TRP A 722 -82.57 12.75 184.27
C TRP A 722 -81.15 13.33 184.40
N ILE A 723 -80.23 12.59 185.03
CA ILE A 723 -78.83 13.01 185.20
C ILE A 723 -78.11 13.04 183.84
N ASP A 724 -78.24 11.98 183.04
CA ASP A 724 -77.68 11.93 181.68
C ASP A 724 -78.27 13.03 180.79
N ALA A 725 -79.58 13.28 180.90
CA ALA A 725 -80.25 14.34 180.16
C ALA A 725 -79.71 15.73 180.54
N GLU A 726 -79.59 16.01 181.84
CA GLU A 726 -79.00 17.26 182.34
C GLU A 726 -77.56 17.44 181.86
N GLN A 727 -76.72 16.39 181.95
CA GLN A 727 -75.34 16.44 181.49
C GLN A 727 -75.25 16.70 179.99
N LYS A 728 -76.07 16.03 179.18
CA LYS A 728 -76.10 16.20 177.72
C LYS A 728 -76.60 17.57 177.31
N TYR A 729 -77.64 18.11 177.95
CA TYR A 729 -78.05 19.49 177.71
C TYR A 729 -76.97 20.50 178.13
N LYS A 730 -76.20 20.22 179.19
CA LYS A 730 -75.07 21.06 179.59
C LYS A 730 -73.93 21.02 178.56
N MET A 731 -73.58 19.84 178.04
CA MET A 731 -72.60 19.70 176.95
C MET A 731 -73.08 20.39 175.67
N SER A 732 -74.38 20.29 175.37
CA SER A 732 -75.00 20.99 174.26
C SER A 732 -74.84 22.51 174.36
N ALA A 733 -75.13 23.07 175.54
CA ALA A 733 -74.95 24.50 175.80
C ALA A 733 -73.48 24.94 175.65
N ASP A 734 -72.53 24.18 176.21
CA ASP A 734 -71.09 24.49 176.11
C ASP A 734 -70.57 24.42 174.66
N SER A 735 -70.96 23.41 173.89
CA SER A 735 -70.62 23.31 172.47
C SER A 735 -71.21 24.46 171.66
N PHE A 736 -72.45 24.87 171.96
CA PHE A 736 -73.08 26.03 171.31
C PHE A 736 -72.42 27.36 171.67
N ASP A 737 -71.95 27.54 172.90
CA ASP A 737 -71.19 28.73 173.29
C ASP A 737 -69.82 28.77 172.60
N LYS A 738 -69.13 27.64 172.47
CA LYS A 738 -67.86 27.55 171.73
C LYS A 738 -68.02 27.80 170.24
N ALA A 739 -69.19 27.50 169.65
CA ALA A 739 -69.48 27.82 168.26
C ALA A 739 -69.63 29.34 168.05
N GLY A 740 -70.06 30.12 169.04
CA GLY A 740 -70.09 31.59 168.96
C GLY A 740 -71.22 32.21 168.10
N ASP A 741 -71.60 31.60 166.98
CA ASP A 741 -72.68 32.07 166.09
C ASP A 741 -73.87 31.09 166.04
N ILE A 742 -74.73 31.15 167.05
CA ILE A 742 -75.96 30.35 167.17
C ILE A 742 -77.10 31.25 167.62
N SER A 743 -78.29 31.05 167.05
CA SER A 743 -79.43 31.90 167.36
C SER A 743 -79.83 31.81 168.84
N GLU A 744 -80.19 32.95 169.40
CA GLU A 744 -80.59 33.07 170.80
C GLU A 744 -81.81 32.18 171.13
N GLU A 745 -82.63 31.89 170.12
CA GLU A 745 -83.74 30.96 170.23
C GLU A 745 -83.27 29.52 170.51
N VAL A 746 -82.20 29.05 169.84
CA VAL A 746 -81.62 27.72 170.08
C VAL A 746 -80.97 27.65 171.46
N LYS A 747 -80.20 28.67 171.85
CA LYS A 747 -79.62 28.75 173.20
C LYS A 747 -80.70 28.71 174.28
N SER A 748 -81.71 29.58 174.16
CA SER A 748 -82.86 29.62 175.09
C SER A 748 -83.64 28.30 175.11
N ARG A 749 -83.76 27.61 173.97
CA ARG A 749 -84.41 26.29 173.88
C ARG A 749 -83.65 25.25 174.70
N VAL A 750 -82.33 25.14 174.54
CA VAL A 750 -81.51 24.19 175.29
C VAL A 750 -81.46 24.55 176.76
N GLU A 751 -81.36 25.83 177.12
CA GLU A 751 -81.41 26.27 178.53
C GLU A 751 -82.75 25.94 179.19
N LYS A 752 -83.88 26.10 178.49
CA LYS A 752 -85.20 25.68 178.98
C LYS A 752 -85.27 24.17 179.16
N LYS A 753 -84.69 23.38 178.25
CA LYS A 753 -84.61 21.91 178.35
C LYS A 753 -83.72 21.50 179.53
N LEU A 754 -82.57 22.14 179.70
CA LEU A 754 -81.66 21.99 180.83
C LEU A 754 -82.38 22.31 182.15
N ALA A 755 -83.01 23.48 182.26
CA ALA A 755 -83.76 23.88 183.46
C ALA A 755 -84.91 22.92 183.79
N LYS A 756 -85.59 22.36 182.77
CA LYS A 756 -86.61 21.31 182.95
C LYS A 756 -85.99 20.01 183.47
N ALA A 757 -84.86 19.56 182.90
CA ALA A 757 -84.10 18.41 183.37
C ALA A 757 -83.62 18.60 184.81
N THR A 758 -83.00 19.74 185.13
CA THR A 758 -82.56 20.10 186.48
C THR A 758 -83.72 20.11 187.48
N ARG A 759 -84.90 20.64 187.10
CA ARG A 759 -86.10 20.55 187.95
C ARG A 759 -86.58 19.12 188.17
N LYS A 760 -86.39 18.20 187.20
CA LYS A 760 -86.74 16.78 187.34
C LYS A 760 -85.73 16.03 188.19
N VAL A 761 -84.44 16.31 188.03
CA VAL A 761 -83.37 15.85 188.94
C VAL A 761 -83.65 16.31 190.37
N ASN A 762 -84.12 17.56 190.54
CA ASN A 762 -84.41 18.16 191.85
C ASN A 762 -85.82 17.87 192.41
N LYS A 763 -86.73 17.20 191.67
CA LYS A 763 -88.07 16.84 192.15
C LYS A 763 -88.02 15.60 193.05
N ARG A 764 -87.68 15.78 194.32
CA ARG A 764 -87.90 14.79 195.40
C ARG A 764 -89.31 14.95 195.97
N TRP A 765 -90.33 14.34 195.34
CA TRP A 765 -91.66 14.13 195.98
C TRP A 765 -91.98 12.67 196.28
N TRP A 766 -90.95 11.82 196.43
CA TRP A 766 -91.08 10.46 197.00
C TRP A 766 -89.87 10.07 197.88
N GLN A 767 -89.26 11.08 198.53
CA GLN A 767 -88.54 10.93 199.81
C GLN A 767 -89.19 11.85 200.86
N PHE A 768 -90.53 11.83 200.94
CA PHE A 768 -91.23 12.39 202.10
C PHE A 768 -91.79 11.28 203.02
N TRP A 769 -91.98 10.04 202.55
CA TRP A 769 -92.61 8.95 203.30
C TRP A 769 -92.20 7.54 202.82
N LYS A 770 -90.89 7.31 202.61
CA LYS A 770 -90.20 6.02 202.82
C LYS A 770 -88.69 6.20 202.75
#